data_AF-K7K360-F1
#
_entry.id   AF-K7K360-F1
#
_cell.length_a   1.000
_cell.length_b   1.000
_cell.length_c   1.000
_cell.angle_alpha   90.00
_cell.angle_beta   90.00
_cell.angle_gamma   90.00
#
_symmetry.space_group_name_H-M   'P 1'
#
loop_
_entity.id
_entity.type
_entity.pdbx_description
1 polymer ?
#
loop_
_entity_poly.entity_id
_entity_poly.type
_entity_poly.pdbx_seq_one_letter_code
_entity_poly.pdbx_strand_id
1 'polypeptide(L)'
;MSSSRYDSDLHDDFFREWYQDDNRKYDVFMSFRGKDTRASFTSHLYAALKNAGITVFKDDETLSRGKHISHSLRLGIEQSRISVVVFSRNYAESRWCLQELEKIMECHRTTGQVVLPVFYDVDPSQVRHQKSHFGKAFEKLLNTILKEIGDKWPQVVGWREALHKATHNQRCWKNSHVNLWRKGLCEAGGVPVVVVFSSSGETEIANEISLILKHWREALCKAAGIVLNCSPQPQLRSQHNGYLTVCNCIKTAVTVASAAFSCNCSPQYKDCLTRRNHHSPPEMSATISGSAVLNSSVEMEMANNEIDDLIQSWKDALHKAAGISGVAVLNHRGEMDTSNEINQFVKRWTEALREAASISGVVVQNFKNESEAIKHIVENVTHLLDKTELFVANNPVGVEHRVQEMIQLLDQKQSNDVLLLGMWGMGGIGKTTIAKAIYNRIGRNFDGRSFLAHIREDWGQDSGQVYLQEQLLFDIDKETNAKIRNVESGKIILKERLRHKRVLLILDDVNELDQMNILCGSHEWFGPGSRIIITTRDISILRRGGVDKVYKMKGMNEVESIELFCWHAFKQASPREDFIDLSRNVVVYSGGLPLALEVLGSYLFDMKVTEWESVLEKLKRIPNDQVQKKLKISYYGLSDDTEREIFLDIACFFIGMDRFDVIRILNGCGLFAEIGIFVLVERSLVSVDDKNKLGMHDLLRDMGREIIREKSPKELEERSRLWFRDDVLDVLSKETGTKAIEGLALKLPKANTEKVRTKAFKKMKKLRLLQLAGVELVGDFEYISKDLRWLCWHGFPLTCIPRNFYQGSLVSIQLENSNITILWKEAQLMEKLKILILSHSHYLTHTPDFSNLPNLEKLELIDCPRLCEVSDTIVHLNKVLLISFQDCIRLRKLPRSIYKLKSLKTLILSGCLKIDKLEEDLEQMESLTTLVADKTAITRVPVSIVRSKSIGYISLCGYEGLSHDVFPSIIWSWMSPMNSLSSRNQTFTGISSLVSLDVPNTSSNHLSYISKDLPKLQSLWVECGSELQLSRDVTSILDALYATHSEKLESTTSQMYNMKCNNVVSNSGSNSLRSLLFQIGMSCEITHILRQRILQNMTTSDHQACLLPDDSYPDWLAFKSEGSSVTFEIPQVNGHYLKTMMCHIHYCSPDNITSDGLKNLLVINHTKATIQLYKRDSLDAFEDEEWQRVLSKIEPGNKVQIVVVFWSILKVNKTTIYLIYKPMDKK
;
A
#
# COMPACT_ATOMS: atom_id res chain seq x y z
N MET A 1 -15.90 29.97 22.93
CA MET A 1 -16.51 28.71 23.39
C MET A 1 -15.40 27.78 23.84
N SER A 2 -15.64 27.12 24.95
CA SER A 2 -14.69 26.54 25.92
C SER A 2 -13.71 25.49 25.38
N SER A 3 -12.53 25.50 26.01
CA SER A 3 -11.44 24.54 25.94
C SER A 3 -11.87 23.07 25.86
N SER A 4 -11.28 22.34 24.91
CA SER A 4 -11.01 20.91 25.05
C SER A 4 -9.55 20.65 24.63
N ARG A 5 -8.66 20.73 25.62
CA ARG A 5 -7.52 19.80 25.69
C ARG A 5 -8.16 18.45 26.04
N TYR A 6 -7.80 17.37 25.33
CA TYR A 6 -7.75 15.96 25.74
C TYR A 6 -7.86 15.02 24.52
N ASP A 7 -7.09 13.95 24.60
CA ASP A 7 -7.08 12.71 23.82
C ASP A 7 -6.45 12.71 22.42
N SER A 8 -5.11 12.79 22.41
CA SER A 8 -4.28 12.06 21.43
C SER A 8 -3.09 11.28 22.04
N ASP A 9 -2.88 11.35 23.36
CA ASP A 9 -1.61 10.89 23.96
C ASP A 9 -1.67 9.47 24.56
N LEU A 10 -2.86 8.83 24.58
CA LEU A 10 -3.05 7.54 25.25
C LEU A 10 -2.50 6.31 24.52
N HIS A 11 -2.06 6.44 23.26
CA HIS A 11 -1.50 5.31 22.52
C HIS A 11 0.03 5.34 22.35
N ASP A 12 0.69 6.50 22.50
CA ASP A 12 2.15 6.60 22.45
C ASP A 12 2.81 6.57 23.85
N ASP A 13 2.12 7.02 24.90
CA ASP A 13 2.66 6.95 26.27
C ASP A 13 2.71 5.50 26.80
N PHE A 14 1.83 4.62 26.34
CA PHE A 14 1.87 3.19 26.72
C PHE A 14 3.12 2.46 26.20
N PHE A 15 3.75 2.97 25.13
CA PHE A 15 4.97 2.38 24.56
C PHE A 15 6.25 3.05 25.07
N ARG A 16 6.21 4.31 25.51
CA ARG A 16 7.36 4.96 26.17
C ARG A 16 7.73 4.29 27.49
N GLU A 17 6.75 3.77 28.25
CA GLU A 17 7.01 3.09 29.53
C GLU A 17 7.64 1.69 29.38
N TRP A 18 7.63 1.06 28.20
CA TRP A 18 8.28 -0.24 27.99
C TRP A 18 9.70 -0.14 27.42
N TYR A 19 10.07 1.00 26.83
CA TYR A 19 11.30 1.11 26.03
C TYR A 19 12.47 1.86 26.70
N GLN A 20 12.30 2.33 27.95
CA GLN A 20 13.33 3.08 28.66
C GLN A 20 14.07 2.36 29.80
N ASP A 21 13.83 1.05 30.06
CA ASP A 21 14.63 0.33 31.06
C ASP A 21 14.77 -1.18 30.75
N ASP A 22 15.43 -1.53 29.65
CA ASP A 22 15.85 -2.92 29.41
C ASP A 22 17.14 -3.21 30.17
N ASN A 23 16.98 -3.47 31.47
CA ASN A 23 18.02 -3.73 32.49
C ASN A 23 18.75 -5.08 32.30
N ARG A 24 18.75 -5.63 31.09
CA ARG A 24 19.42 -6.88 30.72
C ARG A 24 20.93 -6.67 30.70
N LYS A 25 21.63 -7.53 31.44
CA LYS A 25 23.07 -7.43 31.74
C LYS A 25 23.97 -7.70 30.53
N TYR A 26 23.49 -8.47 29.55
CA TYR A 26 24.28 -8.86 28.39
C TYR A 26 23.53 -8.52 27.10
N ASP A 27 24.29 -8.12 26.09
CA ASP A 27 23.75 -7.93 24.74
C ASP A 27 23.55 -9.29 24.05
N VAL A 28 24.48 -10.22 24.23
CA VAL A 28 24.48 -11.52 23.53
C VAL A 28 24.72 -12.70 24.49
N PHE A 29 23.89 -13.73 24.41
CA PHE A 29 24.16 -15.09 24.89
C PHE A 29 24.65 -15.96 23.73
N MET A 30 25.73 -16.72 23.91
CA MET A 30 26.21 -17.67 22.90
C MET A 30 25.95 -19.12 23.30
N SER A 31 25.08 -19.83 22.57
CA SER A 31 24.92 -21.29 22.70
C SER A 31 25.68 -22.01 21.59
N PHE A 32 26.51 -22.99 21.94
CA PHE A 32 27.33 -23.71 20.97
C PHE A 32 27.76 -25.09 21.51
N ARG A 33 28.15 -25.98 20.60
CA ARG A 33 28.73 -27.26 20.99
C ARG A 33 30.21 -27.10 21.30
N GLY A 34 30.55 -27.11 22.59
CA GLY A 34 31.93 -26.92 23.05
C GLY A 34 32.98 -27.82 22.37
N LYS A 35 32.66 -29.09 22.10
CA LYS A 35 33.58 -30.03 21.43
C LYS A 35 33.84 -29.70 19.95
N ASP A 36 32.94 -28.98 19.30
CA ASP A 36 32.97 -28.79 17.85
C ASP A 36 33.61 -27.46 17.47
N THR A 37 33.23 -26.37 18.15
CA THR A 37 33.54 -25.00 17.68
C THR A 37 34.23 -24.10 18.71
N ARG A 38 34.42 -24.54 19.96
CA ARG A 38 34.91 -23.68 21.07
C ARG A 38 36.24 -23.01 20.79
N ALA A 39 37.21 -23.78 20.29
CA ALA A 39 38.58 -23.32 20.05
C ALA A 39 38.81 -22.78 18.62
N SER A 40 37.79 -22.85 17.75
CA SER A 40 37.86 -22.42 16.35
C SER A 40 36.87 -21.27 16.10
N PHE A 41 35.76 -21.53 15.42
CA PHE A 41 34.80 -20.52 14.98
C PHE A 41 34.22 -19.69 16.15
N THR A 42 33.86 -20.34 17.26
CA THR A 42 33.21 -19.65 18.39
C THR A 42 34.16 -18.71 19.14
N SER A 43 35.46 -19.04 19.25
CA SER A 43 36.43 -18.15 19.91
C SER A 43 36.65 -16.87 19.10
N HIS A 44 36.74 -16.99 17.77
CA HIS A 44 36.88 -15.85 16.87
C HIS A 44 35.62 -14.98 16.85
N LEU A 45 34.43 -15.58 16.79
CA LEU A 45 33.17 -14.85 16.85
C LEU A 45 33.01 -14.08 18.17
N TYR A 46 33.32 -14.72 19.30
CA TYR A 46 33.30 -14.08 20.61
C TYR A 46 34.24 -12.87 20.69
N ALA A 47 35.48 -13.02 20.19
CA ALA A 47 36.45 -11.93 20.16
C ALA A 47 35.98 -10.78 19.27
N ALA A 48 35.41 -11.09 18.09
CA ALA A 48 34.92 -10.08 17.16
C ALA A 48 33.72 -9.29 17.72
N LEU A 49 32.78 -9.95 18.39
CA LEU A 49 31.68 -9.29 19.09
C LEU A 49 32.19 -8.35 20.20
N LYS A 50 33.13 -8.82 21.04
CA LYS A 50 33.74 -7.97 22.07
C LYS A 50 34.48 -6.77 21.50
N ASN A 51 35.22 -6.96 20.41
CA ASN A 51 35.92 -5.86 19.72
C ASN A 51 34.96 -4.83 19.12
N ALA A 52 33.71 -5.23 18.81
CA ALA A 52 32.64 -4.33 18.40
C ALA A 52 31.93 -3.63 19.58
N GLY A 53 32.41 -3.79 20.82
CA GLY A 53 31.84 -3.17 22.01
C GLY A 53 30.61 -3.89 22.59
N ILE A 54 30.30 -5.11 22.11
CA ILE A 54 29.12 -5.88 22.50
C ILE A 54 29.41 -6.70 23.76
N THR A 55 28.52 -6.65 24.75
CA THR A 55 28.65 -7.45 25.98
C THR A 55 28.14 -8.87 25.77
N VAL A 56 29.04 -9.86 25.84
CA VAL A 56 28.72 -11.26 25.52
C VAL A 56 28.85 -12.18 26.74
N PHE A 57 27.79 -12.93 27.05
CA PHE A 57 27.84 -14.07 27.96
C PHE A 57 28.26 -15.34 27.21
N LYS A 58 29.37 -15.94 27.64
CA LYS A 58 29.94 -17.17 27.08
C LYS A 58 30.18 -18.16 28.22
N ASP A 59 29.70 -19.39 28.06
CA ASP A 59 29.91 -20.47 29.01
C ASP A 59 31.40 -20.90 29.07
N ASP A 60 32.06 -20.67 30.20
CA ASP A 60 33.46 -21.04 30.50
C ASP A 60 33.53 -22.30 31.39
N GLU A 61 34.61 -23.09 31.23
CA GLU A 61 34.78 -24.45 31.80
C GLU A 61 34.76 -24.56 33.35
N THR A 62 34.52 -23.47 34.07
CA THR A 62 34.54 -23.43 35.55
C THR A 62 33.22 -23.85 36.20
N LEU A 63 32.13 -24.03 35.44
CA LEU A 63 30.87 -24.56 35.96
C LEU A 63 30.94 -26.10 36.08
N SER A 64 30.85 -26.58 37.31
CA SER A 64 30.90 -28.01 37.66
C SER A 64 29.89 -28.81 36.82
N ARG A 65 30.38 -29.78 36.04
CA ARG A 65 29.57 -30.65 35.18
C ARG A 65 28.52 -31.42 36.00
N GLY A 66 27.30 -30.88 36.08
CA GLY A 66 26.11 -31.51 36.63
C GLY A 66 25.05 -31.82 35.57
N LYS A 67 24.08 -32.68 35.87
CA LYS A 67 23.04 -33.16 34.91
C LYS A 67 21.94 -32.13 34.55
N HIS A 68 22.01 -30.89 35.05
CA HIS A 68 21.04 -29.80 34.83
C HIS A 68 21.77 -28.47 34.63
N ILE A 69 21.18 -27.55 33.84
CA ILE A 69 21.69 -26.18 33.64
C ILE A 69 21.87 -25.49 35.00
N SER A 70 23.05 -24.91 35.26
CA SER A 70 23.29 -24.12 36.47
C SER A 70 22.39 -22.88 36.52
N HIS A 71 21.99 -22.45 37.71
CA HIS A 71 21.18 -21.23 37.88
C HIS A 71 21.80 -20.01 37.18
N SER A 72 23.13 -19.87 37.27
CA SER A 72 23.92 -18.84 36.59
C SER A 72 23.75 -18.82 35.06
N LEU A 73 23.61 -19.99 34.42
CA LEU A 73 23.50 -20.09 32.97
C LEU A 73 22.07 -19.84 32.49
N ARG A 74 21.06 -20.22 33.29
CA ARG A 74 19.66 -19.78 33.06
C ARG A 74 19.52 -18.26 33.14
N LEU A 75 20.10 -17.65 34.17
CA LEU A 75 20.14 -16.19 34.30
C LEU A 75 20.88 -15.54 33.13
N GLY A 76 22.00 -16.13 32.67
CA GLY A 76 22.72 -15.66 31.49
C GLY A 76 21.86 -15.61 30.22
N ILE A 77 21.01 -16.62 30.01
CA ILE A 77 20.03 -16.63 28.90
C ILE A 77 18.98 -15.54 29.11
N GLU A 78 18.33 -15.49 30.29
CA GLU A 78 17.23 -14.55 30.56
C GLU A 78 17.68 -13.08 30.54
N GLN A 79 18.92 -12.80 30.96
CA GLN A 79 19.51 -11.46 31.00
C GLN A 79 20.23 -11.05 29.71
N SER A 80 20.06 -11.80 28.62
CA SER A 80 20.63 -11.47 27.30
C SER A 80 19.58 -10.88 26.36
N ARG A 81 19.94 -9.90 25.54
CA ARG A 81 19.03 -9.33 24.52
C ARG A 81 18.89 -10.20 23.28
N ILE A 82 20.00 -10.80 22.86
CA ILE A 82 20.11 -11.65 21.69
C ILE A 82 20.71 -13.00 22.10
N SER A 83 20.17 -14.10 21.60
CA SER A 83 20.76 -15.44 21.73
C SER A 83 21.31 -15.89 20.38
N VAL A 84 22.63 -15.97 20.25
CA VAL A 84 23.32 -16.50 19.05
C VAL A 84 23.52 -18.00 19.24
N VAL A 85 22.85 -18.81 18.41
CA VAL A 85 22.87 -20.28 18.51
C VAL A 85 23.69 -20.87 17.37
N VAL A 86 24.87 -21.40 17.67
CA VAL A 86 25.77 -22.01 16.69
C VAL A 86 25.49 -23.51 16.57
N PHE A 87 24.66 -23.88 15.59
CA PHE A 87 24.38 -25.27 15.24
C PHE A 87 25.56 -25.87 14.49
N SER A 88 26.21 -26.87 15.09
CA SER A 88 27.21 -27.73 14.47
C SER A 88 26.63 -29.13 14.22
N ARG A 89 27.35 -29.97 13.46
CA ARG A 89 26.92 -31.34 13.15
C ARG A 89 26.57 -32.20 14.38
N ASN A 90 27.27 -32.02 15.51
CA ASN A 90 27.05 -32.79 16.74
C ASN A 90 26.41 -31.98 17.87
N TYR A 91 25.81 -30.81 17.57
CA TYR A 91 25.15 -29.98 18.57
C TYR A 91 24.06 -30.75 19.33
N ALA A 92 23.23 -31.49 18.61
CA ALA A 92 22.15 -32.31 19.17
C ALA A 92 22.61 -33.56 19.95
N GLU A 93 23.91 -33.90 19.94
CA GLU A 93 24.45 -34.96 20.79
C GLU A 93 24.60 -34.50 22.26
N SER A 94 24.49 -33.19 22.52
CA SER A 94 24.68 -32.58 23.84
C SER A 94 23.34 -32.30 24.51
N ARG A 95 23.03 -33.05 25.59
CA ARG A 95 21.88 -32.75 26.45
C ARG A 95 21.87 -31.30 26.93
N TRP A 96 23.05 -30.76 27.26
CA TRP A 96 23.21 -29.39 27.74
C TRP A 96 22.79 -28.37 26.68
N CYS A 97 23.27 -28.51 25.45
CA CYS A 97 22.95 -27.60 24.35
C CYS A 97 21.44 -27.60 24.03
N LEU A 98 20.78 -28.76 24.11
CA LEU A 98 19.33 -28.84 23.88
C LEU A 98 18.50 -28.22 25.01
N GLN A 99 18.96 -28.32 26.27
CA GLN A 99 18.31 -27.65 27.38
C GLN A 99 18.49 -26.13 27.29
N GLU A 100 19.67 -25.64 26.88
CA GLU A 100 19.88 -24.22 26.61
C GLU A 100 18.93 -23.73 25.53
N LEU A 101 18.87 -24.46 24.41
CA LEU A 101 17.98 -24.12 23.29
C LEU A 101 16.50 -24.11 23.71
N GLU A 102 16.06 -25.08 24.50
CA GLU A 102 14.70 -25.11 25.06
C GLU A 102 14.41 -23.82 25.85
N LYS A 103 15.34 -23.39 26.70
CA LYS A 103 15.19 -22.16 27.48
C LYS A 103 15.28 -20.89 26.63
N ILE A 104 16.17 -20.83 25.65
CA ILE A 104 16.26 -19.72 24.69
C ILE A 104 14.93 -19.55 23.94
N MET A 105 14.35 -20.65 23.46
CA MET A 105 13.07 -20.59 22.75
C MET A 105 11.90 -20.24 23.68
N GLU A 106 11.98 -20.62 24.96
CA GLU A 106 11.05 -20.11 25.98
C GLU A 106 11.16 -18.58 26.14
N CYS A 107 12.37 -18.03 26.28
CA CYS A 107 12.61 -16.59 26.37
C CYS A 107 12.19 -15.85 25.10
N HIS A 108 12.46 -16.41 23.92
CA HIS A 108 12.01 -15.84 22.64
C HIS A 108 10.50 -15.61 22.62
N ARG A 109 9.73 -16.61 23.07
CA ARG A 109 8.25 -16.56 23.09
C ARG A 109 7.69 -15.66 24.19
N THR A 110 8.35 -15.60 25.36
CA THR A 110 7.81 -14.96 26.57
C THR A 110 8.29 -13.53 26.77
N THR A 111 9.53 -13.23 26.42
CA THR A 111 10.17 -11.92 26.69
C THR A 111 10.63 -11.19 25.43
N GLY A 112 10.35 -11.75 24.25
CA GLY A 112 10.72 -11.18 22.96
C GLY A 112 12.22 -11.18 22.68
N GLN A 113 13.01 -12.01 23.40
CA GLN A 113 14.44 -12.15 23.15
C GLN A 113 14.70 -12.52 21.68
N VAL A 114 15.63 -11.84 21.02
CA VAL A 114 15.95 -12.12 19.61
C VAL A 114 16.83 -13.36 19.52
N VAL A 115 16.55 -14.27 18.59
CA VAL A 115 17.36 -15.47 18.35
C VAL A 115 18.02 -15.37 16.98
N LEU A 116 19.35 -15.55 16.92
CA LEU A 116 20.12 -15.56 15.68
C LEU A 116 20.76 -16.95 15.47
N PRO A 117 20.18 -17.81 14.62
CA PRO A 117 20.77 -19.10 14.28
C PRO A 117 22.00 -18.93 13.39
N VAL A 118 23.07 -19.66 13.71
CA VAL A 118 24.27 -19.80 12.87
C VAL A 118 24.47 -21.28 12.56
N PHE A 119 24.33 -21.66 11.29
CA PHE A 119 24.44 -23.05 10.84
C PHE A 119 25.87 -23.31 10.37
N TYR A 120 26.71 -23.77 11.28
CA TYR A 120 28.13 -24.04 11.05
C TYR A 120 28.34 -25.48 10.57
N ASP A 121 28.66 -25.64 9.29
CA ASP A 121 28.84 -26.94 8.61
C ASP A 121 27.64 -27.90 8.77
N VAL A 122 26.44 -27.32 8.83
CA VAL A 122 25.14 -28.02 8.86
C VAL A 122 24.12 -27.27 8.02
N ASP A 123 23.22 -27.99 7.36
CA ASP A 123 22.11 -27.37 6.61
C ASP A 123 20.91 -27.10 7.54
N PRO A 124 20.24 -25.93 7.45
CA PRO A 124 19.08 -25.61 8.28
C PRO A 124 17.97 -26.68 8.24
N SER A 125 17.74 -27.33 7.10
CA SER A 125 16.75 -28.39 6.96
C SER A 125 17.11 -29.64 7.77
N GLN A 126 18.40 -29.94 7.93
CA GLN A 126 18.87 -31.07 8.76
C GLN A 126 18.59 -30.82 10.24
N VAL A 127 18.72 -29.57 10.70
CA VAL A 127 18.35 -29.16 12.06
C VAL A 127 16.84 -29.17 12.25
N ARG A 128 16.09 -28.58 11.30
CA ARG A 128 14.62 -28.43 11.37
C ARG A 128 13.88 -29.77 11.39
N HIS A 129 14.38 -30.75 10.63
CA HIS A 129 13.75 -32.07 10.50
C HIS A 129 14.51 -33.18 11.23
N GLN A 130 15.60 -32.84 11.95
CA GLN A 130 16.46 -33.79 12.66
C GLN A 130 16.89 -34.97 11.76
N LYS A 131 17.43 -34.65 10.58
CA LYS A 131 17.86 -35.64 9.56
C LYS A 131 19.38 -35.64 9.38
N SER A 132 19.87 -36.61 8.60
CA SER A 132 21.29 -36.71 8.22
C SER A 132 22.21 -36.81 9.44
N HIS A 133 23.41 -36.22 9.39
CA HIS A 133 24.39 -36.23 10.47
C HIS A 133 23.83 -35.64 11.77
N PHE A 134 23.07 -34.54 11.68
CA PHE A 134 22.45 -33.91 12.84
C PHE A 134 21.39 -34.81 13.50
N GLY A 135 20.58 -35.49 12.70
CA GLY A 135 19.62 -36.49 13.17
C GLY A 135 20.27 -37.68 13.87
N LYS A 136 21.37 -38.22 13.32
CA LYS A 136 22.14 -39.29 13.96
C LYS A 136 22.72 -38.86 15.31
N ALA A 137 23.21 -37.63 15.41
CA ALA A 137 23.69 -37.06 16.66
C ALA A 137 22.57 -36.95 17.71
N PHE A 138 21.38 -36.52 17.30
CA PHE A 138 20.19 -36.46 18.15
C PHE A 138 19.78 -37.86 18.62
N GLU A 139 19.67 -38.84 17.72
CA GLU A 139 19.33 -40.23 18.04
C GLU A 139 20.36 -40.87 18.99
N LYS A 140 21.65 -40.57 18.80
CA LYS A 140 22.71 -41.03 19.69
C LYS A 140 22.55 -40.50 21.12
N LEU A 141 22.12 -39.24 21.28
CA LEU A 141 21.78 -38.72 22.59
C LEU A 141 20.57 -39.45 23.20
N LEU A 142 19.51 -39.69 22.41
CA LEU A 142 18.33 -40.42 22.89
C LEU A 142 18.68 -41.84 23.35
N ASN A 143 19.50 -42.55 22.59
CA ASN A 143 19.99 -43.87 22.97
C ASN A 143 20.86 -43.83 24.24
N THR A 144 21.66 -42.77 24.41
CA THR A 144 22.46 -42.57 25.63
C THR A 144 21.55 -42.33 26.84
N ILE A 145 20.50 -41.52 26.69
CA ILE A 145 19.52 -41.27 27.76
C ILE A 145 18.74 -42.54 28.10
N LEU A 146 18.28 -43.29 27.09
CA LEU A 146 17.60 -44.58 27.28
C LEU A 146 18.48 -45.58 28.03
N LYS A 147 19.76 -45.66 27.66
CA LYS A 147 20.72 -46.51 28.35
C LYS A 147 20.97 -46.04 29.79
N GLU A 148 21.15 -44.74 30.03
CA GLU A 148 21.28 -44.20 31.39
C GLU A 148 20.07 -44.49 32.27
N ILE A 149 18.86 -44.45 31.70
CA ILE A 149 17.62 -44.78 32.41
C ILE A 149 17.55 -46.28 32.67
N GLY A 150 17.85 -47.11 31.67
CA GLY A 150 17.90 -48.57 31.80
C GLY A 150 18.92 -49.07 32.83
N ASP A 151 20.13 -48.50 32.82
CA ASP A 151 21.22 -48.85 33.75
C ASP A 151 20.89 -48.42 35.19
N LYS A 152 20.11 -47.35 35.37
CA LYS A 152 19.64 -46.89 36.68
C LYS A 152 18.35 -47.56 37.13
N TRP A 153 17.62 -48.22 36.24
CA TRP A 153 16.33 -48.82 36.53
C TRP A 153 16.35 -49.86 37.66
N PRO A 154 17.37 -50.75 37.78
CA PRO A 154 17.47 -51.66 38.92
C PRO A 154 17.59 -50.94 40.27
N GLN A 155 18.29 -49.79 40.30
CA GLN A 155 18.37 -48.95 41.50
C GLN A 155 17.01 -48.33 41.80
N VAL A 156 16.32 -47.81 40.79
CA VAL A 156 14.96 -47.24 40.94
C VAL A 156 13.95 -48.29 41.42
N VAL A 157 13.99 -49.52 40.90
CA VAL A 157 13.16 -50.65 41.36
C VAL A 157 13.53 -51.06 42.79
N GLY A 158 14.81 -51.13 43.13
CA GLY A 158 15.27 -51.39 44.50
C GLY A 158 14.82 -50.31 45.49
N TRP A 159 14.83 -49.03 45.07
CA TRP A 159 14.35 -47.90 45.87
C TRP A 159 12.83 -47.94 46.02
N ARG A 160 12.10 -48.28 44.95
CA ARG A 160 10.65 -48.51 44.98
C ARG A 160 10.28 -49.64 45.93
N GLU A 161 10.97 -50.79 45.89
CA GLU A 161 10.72 -51.90 46.82
C GLU A 161 11.05 -51.53 48.26
N ALA A 162 12.13 -50.78 48.50
CA ALA A 162 12.50 -50.27 49.82
C ALA A 162 11.46 -49.28 50.37
N LEU A 163 10.98 -48.33 49.55
CA LEU A 163 9.92 -47.38 49.90
C LEU A 163 8.56 -48.06 50.11
N HIS A 164 8.23 -49.08 49.30
CA HIS A 164 6.98 -49.82 49.42
C HIS A 164 6.96 -50.70 50.67
N LYS A 165 8.09 -51.30 51.05
CA LYS A 165 8.26 -52.01 52.33
C LYS A 165 8.24 -51.06 53.53
N ALA A 166 8.75 -49.83 53.39
CA ALA A 166 8.73 -48.83 54.45
C ALA A 166 7.32 -48.25 54.70
N THR A 167 6.47 -48.18 53.68
CA THR A 167 5.12 -47.57 53.78
C THR A 167 4.01 -48.57 54.13
N HIS A 168 4.20 -49.88 53.97
CA HIS A 168 3.19 -50.91 54.29
C HIS A 168 3.33 -51.60 55.65
N ASN A 169 4.41 -51.38 56.40
CA ASN A 169 4.50 -51.86 57.80
C ASN A 169 4.00 -50.79 58.78
N GLN A 170 2.67 -50.72 58.93
CA GLN A 170 1.96 -49.72 59.72
C GLN A 170 2.04 -49.88 61.26
N ARG A 171 2.95 -50.68 61.82
CA ARG A 171 3.15 -50.76 63.28
C ARG A 171 4.62 -50.90 63.66
N CYS A 172 5.08 -49.94 64.48
CA CYS A 172 6.38 -49.85 65.18
C CYS A 172 7.60 -49.34 64.38
N TRP A 173 7.89 -48.04 64.49
CA TRP A 173 9.19 -47.46 64.15
C TRP A 173 10.21 -47.72 65.29
N LYS A 174 11.13 -48.67 65.11
CA LYS A 174 12.33 -48.85 65.97
C LYS A 174 13.61 -48.56 65.15
N ASN A 175 14.72 -48.27 65.85
CA ASN A 175 16.04 -47.81 65.34
C ASN A 175 16.64 -48.52 64.11
N SER A 176 16.12 -49.67 63.67
CA SER A 176 16.54 -50.33 62.42
C SER A 176 16.17 -49.55 61.15
N HIS A 177 15.15 -48.67 61.18
CA HIS A 177 14.76 -47.86 60.02
C HIS A 177 15.73 -46.72 59.70
N VAL A 178 16.40 -46.14 60.69
CA VAL A 178 17.45 -45.12 60.47
C VAL A 178 18.67 -45.74 59.78
N ASN A 179 18.99 -47.01 60.03
CA ASN A 179 20.07 -47.72 59.34
C ASN A 179 19.71 -48.10 57.90
N LEU A 180 18.44 -48.40 57.60
CA LEU A 180 17.97 -48.58 56.22
C LEU A 180 17.93 -47.25 55.45
N TRP A 181 17.54 -46.15 56.11
CA TRP A 181 17.63 -44.80 55.55
C TRP A 181 19.08 -44.36 55.32
N ARG A 182 20.00 -44.64 56.26
CA ARG A 182 21.45 -44.45 56.08
C ARG A 182 22.00 -45.28 54.93
N LYS A 183 21.59 -46.55 54.83
CA LYS A 183 22.04 -47.45 53.76
C LYS A 183 21.54 -46.96 52.39
N GLY A 184 20.30 -46.50 52.30
CA GLY A 184 19.76 -45.86 51.09
C GLY A 184 20.47 -44.56 50.71
N LEU A 185 20.85 -43.73 51.70
CA LEU A 185 21.67 -42.53 51.49
C LEU A 185 23.12 -42.84 51.06
N CYS A 186 23.75 -43.88 51.63
CA CYS A 186 25.08 -44.33 51.22
C CYS A 186 25.08 -44.96 49.81
N GLU A 187 24.03 -45.69 49.45
CA GLU A 187 23.84 -46.24 48.09
C GLU A 187 23.50 -45.13 47.08
N ALA A 188 22.74 -44.10 47.47
CA ALA A 188 22.48 -42.89 46.66
C ALA A 188 23.74 -42.04 46.42
N GLY A 189 24.69 -42.06 47.37
CA GLY A 189 25.99 -41.40 47.27
C GLY A 189 27.07 -42.22 46.56
N GLY A 190 26.78 -43.46 46.13
CA GLY A 190 27.72 -44.28 45.36
C GLY A 190 28.90 -44.88 46.14
N VAL A 191 28.74 -45.20 47.43
CA VAL A 191 29.81 -45.84 48.24
C VAL A 191 29.36 -47.23 48.74
N PRO A 192 30.08 -48.33 48.42
CA PRO A 192 29.72 -49.66 48.88
C PRO A 192 30.09 -49.90 50.35
N VAL A 193 29.24 -50.66 51.04
CA VAL A 193 29.30 -50.93 52.49
C VAL A 193 30.13 -52.20 52.76
N VAL A 194 31.19 -52.07 53.59
CA VAL A 194 32.10 -53.09 54.20
C VAL A 194 33.20 -53.63 53.24
N VAL A 195 34.51 -53.45 53.48
CA VAL A 195 35.38 -54.17 54.44
C VAL A 195 36.76 -53.46 54.60
N VAL A 196 37.11 -53.07 55.84
CA VAL A 196 38.40 -53.20 56.57
C VAL A 196 39.69 -52.53 56.02
N PHE A 197 40.04 -51.40 56.67
CA PHE A 197 41.36 -50.84 57.06
C PHE A 197 42.47 -50.61 56.01
N SER A 198 42.83 -49.34 55.73
CA SER A 198 44.02 -48.68 56.31
C SER A 198 44.36 -47.32 55.65
N SER A 199 44.85 -46.38 56.49
CA SER A 199 45.56 -45.11 56.22
C SER A 199 44.85 -43.92 55.54
N SER A 200 44.61 -42.89 56.38
CA SER A 200 44.81 -41.44 56.14
C SER A 200 43.89 -40.64 55.20
N GLY A 201 42.60 -40.96 55.07
CA GLY A 201 41.63 -40.11 54.34
C GLY A 201 40.31 -39.76 55.07
N GLU A 202 40.12 -40.21 56.31
CA GLU A 202 38.78 -40.22 56.95
C GLU A 202 38.43 -38.96 57.78
N THR A 203 39.32 -37.98 57.91
CA THR A 203 39.03 -36.72 58.63
C THR A 203 38.40 -35.62 57.78
N GLU A 204 38.57 -35.61 56.46
CA GLU A 204 37.99 -34.55 55.61
C GLU A 204 36.51 -34.76 55.29
N ILE A 205 36.08 -36.00 55.02
CA ILE A 205 34.68 -36.29 54.64
C ILE A 205 33.75 -36.25 55.87
N ALA A 206 34.23 -36.69 57.04
CA ALA A 206 33.48 -36.55 58.30
C ALA A 206 33.35 -35.06 58.71
N ASN A 207 34.37 -34.25 58.44
CA ASN A 207 34.31 -32.80 58.65
C ASN A 207 33.37 -32.12 57.65
N GLU A 208 33.36 -32.50 56.37
CA GLU A 208 32.42 -31.97 55.37
C GLU A 208 30.96 -32.29 55.69
N ILE A 209 30.65 -33.53 56.05
CA ILE A 209 29.29 -33.92 56.44
C ILE A 209 28.88 -33.20 57.74
N SER A 210 29.80 -33.03 58.70
CA SER A 210 29.54 -32.24 59.90
C SER A 210 29.39 -30.74 59.61
N LEU A 211 30.07 -30.22 58.59
CA LEU A 211 30.01 -28.82 58.15
C LEU A 211 28.71 -28.54 57.39
N ILE A 212 28.26 -29.47 56.54
CA ILE A 212 26.96 -29.38 55.84
C ILE A 212 25.81 -29.45 56.85
N LEU A 213 25.87 -30.36 57.82
CA LEU A 213 24.89 -30.44 58.90
C LEU A 213 24.91 -29.19 59.81
N LYS A 214 26.08 -28.59 60.04
CA LYS A 214 26.21 -27.32 60.77
C LYS A 214 25.58 -26.16 59.99
N HIS A 215 25.86 -26.03 58.69
CA HIS A 215 25.24 -25.01 57.83
C HIS A 215 23.73 -25.19 57.72
N TRP A 216 23.24 -26.43 57.61
CA TRP A 216 21.80 -26.72 57.65
C TRP A 216 21.17 -26.28 58.98
N ARG A 217 21.85 -26.55 60.10
CA ARG A 217 21.39 -26.15 61.44
C ARG A 217 21.39 -24.63 61.62
N GLU A 218 22.42 -23.93 61.15
CA GLU A 218 22.54 -22.46 61.23
C GLU A 218 21.57 -21.74 60.29
N ALA A 219 21.37 -22.24 59.06
CA ALA A 219 20.41 -21.71 58.10
C ALA A 219 18.96 -21.90 58.58
N LEU A 220 18.63 -23.06 59.14
CA LEU A 220 17.31 -23.30 59.75
C LEU A 220 17.09 -22.44 61.00
N CYS A 221 18.11 -22.20 61.82
CA CYS A 221 18.02 -21.31 62.98
C CYS A 221 17.83 -19.84 62.57
N LYS A 222 18.51 -19.38 61.51
CA LYS A 222 18.33 -18.02 60.95
C LYS A 222 16.96 -17.84 60.30
N ALA A 223 16.51 -18.80 59.49
CA ALA A 223 15.22 -18.73 58.79
C ALA A 223 14.01 -18.84 59.75
N ALA A 224 14.16 -19.54 60.87
CA ALA A 224 13.10 -19.68 61.88
C ALA A 224 13.04 -18.52 62.91
N GLY A 225 14.00 -17.58 62.89
CA GLY A 225 14.02 -16.45 63.84
C GLY A 225 14.23 -16.85 65.31
N ILE A 226 14.84 -18.01 65.59
CA ILE A 226 15.05 -18.51 66.96
C ILE A 226 16.54 -18.40 67.32
N VAL A 227 16.86 -17.47 68.23
CA VAL A 227 18.18 -17.35 68.87
C VAL A 227 18.30 -18.41 69.97
N LEU A 228 19.18 -19.40 69.80
CA LEU A 228 19.61 -20.28 70.89
C LEU A 228 21.05 -19.90 71.29
N ASN A 229 21.19 -19.05 72.30
CA ASN A 229 22.45 -18.80 72.98
C ASN A 229 22.89 -20.07 73.75
N CYS A 230 23.95 -20.74 73.31
CA CYS A 230 24.72 -21.67 74.14
C CYS A 230 26.21 -21.62 73.72
N SER A 231 27.01 -20.89 74.49
CA SER A 231 28.48 -20.90 74.43
C SER A 231 29.05 -22.28 74.78
N PRO A 232 30.23 -22.68 74.26
CA PRO A 232 30.85 -23.95 74.63
C PRO A 232 31.73 -23.75 75.87
N GLN A 233 31.49 -24.53 76.93
CA GLN A 233 32.57 -24.92 77.84
C GLN A 233 32.58 -26.44 78.06
N PRO A 234 33.77 -27.06 78.21
CA PRO A 234 33.92 -28.49 78.22
C PRO A 234 33.90 -29.01 79.67
N GLN A 235 33.10 -30.05 79.95
CA GLN A 235 33.48 -31.24 80.73
C GLN A 235 32.26 -32.09 81.15
N LEU A 236 32.48 -33.41 81.15
CA LEU A 236 31.78 -34.49 81.88
C LEU A 236 30.42 -35.05 81.38
N ARG A 237 30.55 -36.24 80.77
CA ARG A 237 29.82 -37.50 80.97
C ARG A 237 28.34 -37.48 81.45
N SER A 238 27.55 -38.17 80.60
CA SER A 238 26.46 -39.11 80.91
C SER A 238 25.01 -38.60 80.91
N GLN A 239 24.18 -39.50 80.34
CA GLN A 239 22.71 -39.61 80.39
C GLN A 239 21.84 -38.90 79.32
N HIS A 240 21.45 -39.72 78.35
CA HIS A 240 20.14 -39.81 77.68
C HIS A 240 19.01 -38.91 78.25
N ASN A 241 18.74 -37.76 77.60
CA ASN A 241 17.35 -37.29 77.38
C ASN A 241 17.15 -36.13 76.37
N GLY A 242 18.19 -35.65 75.67
CA GLY A 242 18.05 -34.53 74.72
C GLY A 242 17.47 -34.85 73.32
N TYR A 243 17.35 -36.14 72.96
CA TYR A 243 16.95 -36.54 71.60
C TYR A 243 15.43 -36.53 71.36
N LEU A 244 14.60 -36.64 72.40
CA LEU A 244 13.14 -36.76 72.24
C LEU A 244 12.45 -35.41 71.99
N THR A 245 13.01 -34.31 72.50
CA THR A 245 12.41 -32.96 72.39
C THR A 245 12.63 -32.35 71.01
N VAL A 246 13.78 -32.61 70.38
CA VAL A 246 14.10 -32.12 69.02
C VAL A 246 13.27 -32.84 67.95
N CYS A 247 13.03 -34.14 68.10
CA CYS A 247 12.17 -34.89 67.18
C CYS A 247 10.71 -34.41 67.20
N ASN A 248 10.17 -34.01 68.36
CA ASN A 248 8.81 -33.47 68.44
C ASN A 248 8.70 -32.06 67.83
N CYS A 249 9.69 -31.19 68.00
CA CYS A 249 9.69 -29.87 67.37
C CYS A 249 9.77 -29.94 65.83
N ILE A 250 10.57 -30.87 65.29
CA ILE A 250 10.62 -31.12 63.84
C ILE A 250 9.29 -31.69 63.33
N LYS A 251 8.65 -32.59 64.10
CA LYS A 251 7.33 -33.13 63.75
C LYS A 251 6.28 -32.02 63.68
N THR A 252 6.25 -31.10 64.64
CA THR A 252 5.31 -29.97 64.63
C THR A 252 5.60 -28.99 63.49
N ALA A 253 6.87 -28.67 63.21
CA ALA A 253 7.25 -27.77 62.12
C ALA A 253 6.89 -28.33 60.73
N VAL A 254 7.08 -29.63 60.51
CA VAL A 254 6.67 -30.31 59.26
C VAL A 254 5.15 -30.40 59.13
N THR A 255 4.42 -30.57 60.24
CA THR A 255 2.95 -30.59 60.23
C THR A 255 2.37 -29.21 59.92
N VAL A 256 2.99 -28.13 60.42
CA VAL A 256 2.59 -26.74 60.13
C VAL A 256 2.94 -26.35 58.68
N ALA A 257 4.10 -26.75 58.18
CA ALA A 257 4.49 -26.53 56.77
C ALA A 257 3.61 -27.31 55.79
N SER A 258 3.19 -28.54 56.15
CA SER A 258 2.26 -29.34 55.34
C SER A 258 0.84 -28.77 55.34
N ALA A 259 0.39 -28.14 56.43
CA ALA A 259 -0.91 -27.47 56.51
C ALA A 259 -0.95 -26.14 55.72
N ALA A 260 0.20 -25.46 55.60
CA ALA A 260 0.33 -24.24 54.78
C ALA A 260 0.32 -24.52 53.26
N PHE A 261 0.72 -25.73 52.84
CA PHE A 261 0.75 -26.12 51.42
C PHE A 261 -0.55 -26.80 50.93
N SER A 262 -1.43 -27.26 51.82
CA SER A 262 -2.68 -27.96 51.47
C SER A 262 -3.91 -27.06 51.29
N CYS A 263 -3.75 -25.73 51.36
CA CYS A 263 -4.82 -24.76 51.10
C CYS A 263 -4.47 -23.89 49.88
N ASN A 264 -4.60 -24.46 48.68
CA ASN A 264 -4.76 -23.68 47.45
C ASN A 264 -5.90 -24.28 46.63
N CYS A 265 -7.12 -23.94 47.05
CA CYS A 265 -8.34 -24.06 46.26
C CYS A 265 -9.09 -22.72 46.35
N SER A 266 -9.41 -22.17 45.18
CA SER A 266 -10.25 -20.99 44.87
C SER A 266 -9.55 -19.63 44.70
N PRO A 267 -9.73 -18.97 43.52
CA PRO A 267 -9.25 -17.63 43.23
C PRO A 267 -10.36 -16.58 43.48
N GLN A 268 -10.29 -15.84 44.59
CA GLN A 268 -11.09 -14.64 44.82
C GLN A 268 -10.47 -13.85 45.98
N TYR A 269 -9.51 -12.96 45.72
CA TYR A 269 -9.15 -11.81 46.58
C TYR A 269 -8.22 -10.85 45.81
N LYS A 270 -8.76 -10.24 44.75
CA LYS A 270 -8.36 -8.91 44.26
C LYS A 270 -9.57 -8.02 44.51
N ASP A 271 -9.69 -7.51 45.73
CA ASP A 271 -10.52 -6.35 46.09
C ASP A 271 -10.39 -6.11 47.60
N CYS A 272 -9.44 -5.25 47.97
CA CYS A 272 -9.44 -4.42 49.18
C CYS A 272 -8.06 -3.75 49.28
N LEU A 273 -7.92 -2.57 48.68
CA LEU A 273 -7.19 -1.39 49.21
C LEU A 273 -7.13 -0.29 48.14
N THR A 274 -8.31 0.23 47.78
CA THR A 274 -8.46 1.60 47.24
C THR A 274 -9.64 2.25 47.94
N ARG A 275 -9.35 3.20 48.86
CA ARG A 275 -10.06 4.47 49.15
C ARG A 275 -9.89 4.91 50.61
N ARG A 276 -9.12 5.99 50.80
CA ARG A 276 -9.40 7.24 51.59
C ARG A 276 -8.07 7.97 51.80
N ASN A 277 -7.74 8.96 50.98
CA ASN A 277 -8.11 10.40 51.03
C ASN A 277 -7.53 11.22 52.20
N HIS A 278 -6.74 12.23 51.79
CA HIS A 278 -6.52 13.57 52.36
C HIS A 278 -5.82 13.73 53.73
N HIS A 279 -4.57 14.23 53.71
CA HIS A 279 -4.22 15.63 54.04
C HIS A 279 -2.70 15.88 53.97
N SER A 280 -2.32 17.07 53.49
CA SER A 280 -0.95 17.62 53.40
C SER A 280 -0.57 18.44 54.67
N PRO A 281 0.73 18.82 54.87
CA PRO A 281 1.45 18.97 56.16
C PRO A 281 1.60 20.42 56.69
N PRO A 282 2.47 20.69 57.70
CA PRO A 282 3.68 21.52 57.41
C PRO A 282 4.96 21.29 58.26
N GLU A 283 6.12 21.65 57.66
CA GLU A 283 7.35 22.40 58.13
C GLU A 283 8.05 22.03 59.49
N MET A 284 9.38 22.10 59.75
CA MET A 284 10.56 22.77 59.17
C MET A 284 11.89 22.19 59.79
N SER A 285 12.99 22.24 59.02
CA SER A 285 14.48 22.15 59.29
C SER A 285 15.05 22.13 60.74
N ALA A 286 16.22 21.54 61.12
CA ALA A 286 17.55 21.49 60.47
C ALA A 286 18.59 20.54 61.20
N THR A 287 19.46 19.83 60.43
CA THR A 287 20.95 19.54 60.55
C THR A 287 21.67 19.30 61.91
N ILE A 288 22.73 18.47 62.12
CA ILE A 288 23.69 17.61 61.36
C ILE A 288 24.46 16.66 62.34
N SER A 289 24.96 15.53 61.81
CA SER A 289 26.08 14.63 62.24
C SER A 289 25.64 13.23 62.68
N GLY A 290 26.19 12.10 62.23
CA GLY A 290 27.21 11.75 61.23
C GLY A 290 27.47 10.22 61.32
N SER A 291 27.74 9.58 60.17
CA SER A 291 28.33 8.23 60.03
C SER A 291 27.51 6.97 60.39
N ALA A 292 26.90 6.31 59.38
CA ALA A 292 27.34 4.98 58.88
C ALA A 292 26.32 4.35 57.89
N VAL A 293 26.64 4.42 56.59
CA VAL A 293 26.71 3.29 55.63
C VAL A 293 25.47 2.36 55.54
N LEU A 294 24.55 2.52 54.58
CA LEU A 294 24.58 1.91 53.23
C LEU A 294 25.12 0.47 53.20
N ASN A 295 24.25 -0.53 53.44
CA ASN A 295 24.28 -1.86 52.82
C ASN A 295 23.27 -2.78 53.53
N SER A 296 22.07 -2.98 52.96
CA SER A 296 21.23 -4.11 53.39
C SER A 296 20.25 -4.66 52.33
N SER A 297 20.24 -4.11 51.10
CA SER A 297 19.45 -4.69 50.00
C SER A 297 20.19 -5.81 49.26
N VAL A 298 21.52 -5.81 49.26
CA VAL A 298 22.34 -6.85 48.58
C VAL A 298 22.46 -8.13 49.41
N GLU A 299 22.45 -8.04 50.75
CA GLU A 299 22.54 -9.24 51.62
C GLU A 299 21.23 -10.03 51.72
N MET A 300 20.07 -9.38 51.50
CA MET A 300 18.78 -10.09 51.39
C MET A 300 18.60 -10.79 50.04
N GLU A 301 19.12 -10.24 48.94
CA GLU A 301 19.13 -10.91 47.63
C GLU A 301 20.11 -12.09 47.57
N MET A 302 21.28 -11.99 48.23
CA MET A 302 22.22 -13.12 48.33
C MET A 302 21.65 -14.27 49.18
N ALA A 303 20.98 -13.96 50.29
CA ALA A 303 20.34 -14.97 51.12
C ALA A 303 19.12 -15.62 50.43
N ASN A 304 18.35 -14.86 49.65
CA ASN A 304 17.26 -15.42 48.85
C ASN A 304 17.78 -16.32 47.73
N ASN A 305 18.86 -15.94 47.04
CA ASN A 305 19.46 -16.78 46.00
C ASN A 305 20.06 -18.08 46.58
N GLU A 306 20.70 -18.04 47.75
CA GLU A 306 21.19 -19.25 48.41
C GLU A 306 20.06 -20.15 48.92
N ILE A 307 18.96 -19.57 49.42
CA ILE A 307 17.76 -20.31 49.81
C ILE A 307 17.05 -20.89 48.58
N ASP A 308 16.96 -20.16 47.48
CA ASP A 308 16.39 -20.65 46.22
C ASP A 308 17.27 -21.74 45.59
N ASP A 309 18.60 -21.65 45.68
CA ASP A 309 19.53 -22.69 45.24
C ASP A 309 19.45 -23.94 46.12
N LEU A 310 19.22 -23.78 47.43
CA LEU A 310 18.96 -24.89 48.35
C LEU A 310 17.58 -25.52 48.11
N ILE A 311 16.54 -24.71 47.94
CA ILE A 311 15.18 -25.15 47.58
C ILE A 311 15.21 -25.84 46.22
N GLN A 312 16.01 -25.37 45.27
CA GLN A 312 16.10 -25.95 43.95
C GLN A 312 16.94 -27.23 43.93
N SER A 313 18.02 -27.30 44.72
CA SER A 313 18.74 -28.54 44.98
C SER A 313 17.87 -29.57 45.70
N TRP A 314 17.00 -29.12 46.61
CA TRP A 314 16.05 -29.97 47.32
C TRP A 314 14.86 -30.37 46.45
N LYS A 315 14.38 -29.49 45.56
CA LYS A 315 13.39 -29.80 44.51
C LYS A 315 13.96 -30.73 43.46
N ASP A 316 15.25 -30.65 43.12
CA ASP A 316 15.93 -31.59 42.22
C ASP A 316 16.17 -32.94 42.91
N ALA A 317 16.48 -32.96 44.22
CA ALA A 317 16.56 -34.17 45.02
C ALA A 317 15.17 -34.81 45.20
N LEU A 318 14.14 -34.00 45.45
CA LEU A 318 12.73 -34.42 45.49
C LEU A 318 12.23 -34.81 44.12
N HIS A 319 12.61 -34.16 43.01
CA HIS A 319 12.23 -34.60 41.66
C HIS A 319 12.97 -35.87 41.26
N LYS A 320 14.20 -36.08 41.74
CA LYS A 320 14.86 -37.39 41.63
C LYS A 320 14.20 -38.46 42.50
N ALA A 321 13.66 -38.10 43.66
CA ALA A 321 12.95 -39.03 44.55
C ALA A 321 11.46 -39.24 44.19
N ALA A 322 10.80 -38.23 43.62
CA ALA A 322 9.37 -38.13 43.34
C ALA A 322 9.08 -38.26 41.83
N GLY A 323 10.03 -38.00 40.94
CA GLY A 323 10.02 -38.50 39.55
C GLY A 323 10.08 -40.03 39.49
N ILE A 324 10.38 -40.68 40.61
CA ILE A 324 10.25 -42.13 40.82
C ILE A 324 8.84 -42.51 41.37
N SER A 325 8.06 -41.53 41.85
CA SER A 325 6.73 -41.71 42.45
C SER A 325 5.56 -41.08 41.65
N GLY A 326 5.85 -40.22 40.66
CA GLY A 326 4.85 -39.55 39.81
C GLY A 326 4.40 -40.35 38.59
N VAL A 327 5.02 -41.50 38.31
CA VAL A 327 4.70 -42.41 37.20
C VAL A 327 3.53 -43.36 37.55
N ALA A 328 2.73 -43.03 38.58
CA ALA A 328 1.65 -43.87 39.08
C ALA A 328 0.28 -43.24 38.84
N VAL A 329 -0.11 -43.09 37.57
CA VAL A 329 -1.53 -43.12 37.20
C VAL A 329 -1.82 -44.51 36.63
N LEU A 330 -2.34 -45.35 37.52
CA LEU A 330 -3.15 -46.56 37.33
C LEU A 330 -3.14 -47.22 35.93
N ASN A 331 -2.61 -48.45 35.85
CA ASN A 331 -3.39 -49.58 35.35
C ASN A 331 -2.82 -50.93 35.84
N HIS A 332 -3.72 -51.76 36.37
CA HIS A 332 -3.46 -53.16 36.72
C HIS A 332 -3.35 -54.01 35.44
N ARG A 333 -2.13 -54.17 34.90
CA ARG A 333 -1.60 -55.35 34.17
C ARG A 333 -0.20 -54.97 33.66
N GLY A 334 0.76 -55.88 33.81
CA GLY A 334 2.18 -55.59 33.64
C GLY A 334 2.59 -55.24 32.20
N GLU A 335 2.95 -53.98 31.99
CA GLU A 335 4.00 -53.46 31.09
C GLU A 335 4.15 -51.97 31.42
N MET A 336 5.36 -51.50 31.73
CA MET A 336 5.60 -50.18 32.33
C MET A 336 6.04 -49.15 31.26
N ASP A 337 5.23 -48.10 31.09
CA ASP A 337 5.39 -47.03 30.08
C ASP A 337 6.47 -46.01 30.49
N THR A 338 7.74 -46.38 30.31
CA THR A 338 8.90 -45.45 30.33
C THR A 338 8.96 -44.55 29.09
N SER A 339 8.04 -44.72 28.14
CA SER A 339 8.01 -43.98 26.89
C SER A 339 7.49 -42.55 27.08
N ASN A 340 6.53 -42.31 27.97
CA ASN A 340 5.84 -41.00 28.04
C ASN A 340 6.71 -39.80 28.47
N GLU A 341 7.63 -39.94 29.42
CA GLU A 341 8.49 -38.82 29.84
C GLU A 341 9.63 -38.54 28.84
N ILE A 342 10.24 -39.58 28.27
CA ILE A 342 11.24 -39.44 27.20
C ILE A 342 10.58 -38.80 25.97
N ASN A 343 9.37 -39.26 25.61
CA ASN A 343 8.59 -38.66 24.53
C ASN A 343 8.31 -37.17 24.79
N GLN A 344 8.13 -36.75 26.04
CA GLN A 344 7.91 -35.34 26.37
C GLN A 344 9.18 -34.49 26.20
N PHE A 345 10.36 -34.97 26.62
CA PHE A 345 11.63 -34.29 26.34
C PHE A 345 11.96 -34.25 24.85
N VAL A 346 11.81 -35.39 24.16
CA VAL A 346 11.98 -35.49 22.71
C VAL A 346 11.08 -34.49 22.01
N LYS A 347 9.81 -34.38 22.40
CA LYS A 347 8.86 -33.43 21.82
C LYS A 347 9.30 -31.98 22.01
N ARG A 348 9.69 -31.59 23.23
CA ARG A 348 10.15 -30.22 23.53
C ARG A 348 11.41 -29.85 22.75
N TRP A 349 12.41 -30.74 22.69
CA TRP A 349 13.64 -30.50 21.94
C TRP A 349 13.41 -30.49 20.44
N THR A 350 12.56 -31.38 19.93
CA THR A 350 12.17 -31.39 18.51
C THR A 350 11.49 -30.08 18.12
N GLU A 351 10.61 -29.57 18.98
CA GLU A 351 9.91 -28.31 18.76
C GLU A 351 10.86 -27.11 18.83
N ALA A 352 11.75 -27.05 19.84
CA ALA A 352 12.76 -26.01 19.95
C ALA A 352 13.73 -25.99 18.74
N LEU A 353 14.19 -27.17 18.28
CA LEU A 353 15.03 -27.29 17.08
C LEU A 353 14.30 -26.87 15.81
N ARG A 354 13.03 -27.28 15.65
CA ARG A 354 12.20 -26.91 14.49
C ARG A 354 12.00 -25.40 14.43
N GLU A 355 11.66 -24.77 15.56
CA GLU A 355 11.39 -23.34 15.65
C GLU A 355 12.68 -22.53 15.43
N ALA A 356 13.76 -22.87 16.12
CA ALA A 356 15.05 -22.20 15.95
C ALA A 356 15.57 -22.31 14.50
N ALA A 357 15.40 -23.46 13.84
CA ALA A 357 15.80 -23.65 12.44
C ALA A 357 14.80 -23.07 11.43
N SER A 358 13.65 -22.55 11.88
CA SER A 358 12.69 -21.82 11.05
C SER A 358 12.94 -20.31 11.05
N ILE A 359 13.76 -19.82 11.99
CA ILE A 359 14.23 -18.45 12.01
C ILE A 359 15.33 -18.28 10.95
N SER A 360 15.28 -17.19 10.19
CA SER A 360 16.32 -16.82 9.23
C SER A 360 17.66 -16.65 9.94
N GLY A 361 18.67 -17.41 9.51
CA GLY A 361 20.00 -17.45 10.14
C GLY A 361 21.14 -17.38 9.14
N VAL A 362 22.38 -17.41 9.64
CA VAL A 362 23.60 -17.35 8.83
C VAL A 362 24.12 -18.76 8.58
N VAL A 363 24.30 -19.15 7.31
CA VAL A 363 24.86 -20.45 6.93
C VAL A 363 26.36 -20.32 6.65
N VAL A 364 27.18 -21.13 7.33
CA VAL A 364 28.64 -21.13 7.21
C VAL A 364 29.10 -22.49 6.69
N GLN A 365 29.36 -22.57 5.37
CA GLN A 365 29.87 -23.77 4.70
C GLN A 365 31.32 -23.55 4.23
N ASN A 366 32.22 -24.48 4.57
CA ASN A 366 33.65 -24.53 4.23
C ASN A 366 34.61 -23.55 4.95
N PHE A 367 35.77 -24.06 5.38
CA PHE A 367 36.83 -23.39 6.15
C PHE A 367 37.46 -22.12 5.53
N LYS A 368 37.12 -21.75 4.29
CA LYS A 368 37.79 -20.63 3.59
C LYS A 368 37.22 -19.25 3.89
N ASN A 369 35.97 -19.14 4.38
CA ASN A 369 35.29 -17.84 4.55
C ASN A 369 34.82 -17.55 5.99
N GLU A 370 35.37 -18.21 7.01
CA GLU A 370 34.94 -18.00 8.40
C GLU A 370 35.08 -16.54 8.86
N SER A 371 36.13 -15.82 8.43
CA SER A 371 36.32 -14.41 8.76
C SER A 371 35.20 -13.51 8.21
N GLU A 372 34.73 -13.78 6.99
CA GLU A 372 33.69 -12.98 6.34
C GLU A 372 32.32 -13.28 6.98
N ALA A 373 32.06 -14.55 7.29
CA ALA A 373 30.88 -14.97 8.04
C ALA A 373 30.85 -14.33 9.43
N ILE A 374 31.99 -14.29 10.15
CA ILE A 374 32.07 -13.64 11.46
C ILE A 374 31.79 -12.15 11.34
N LYS A 375 32.37 -11.46 10.35
CA LYS A 375 32.11 -10.03 10.11
C LYS A 375 30.61 -9.78 9.88
N HIS A 376 29.97 -10.58 9.03
CA HIS A 376 28.54 -10.49 8.76
C HIS A 376 27.67 -10.78 9.99
N ILE A 377 28.05 -11.76 10.83
CA ILE A 377 27.34 -12.04 12.09
C ILE A 377 27.47 -10.86 13.05
N VAL A 378 28.67 -10.29 13.22
CA VAL A 378 28.89 -9.12 14.08
C VAL A 378 28.08 -7.94 13.57
N GLU A 379 28.08 -7.66 12.27
CA GLU A 379 27.25 -6.60 11.67
C GLU A 379 25.75 -6.83 11.92
N ASN A 380 25.26 -8.05 11.78
CA ASN A 380 23.86 -8.41 12.09
C ASN A 380 23.54 -8.22 13.57
N VAL A 381 24.43 -8.62 14.48
CA VAL A 381 24.20 -8.44 15.92
C VAL A 381 24.22 -6.95 16.27
N THR A 382 25.18 -6.18 15.78
CA THR A 382 25.20 -4.72 15.94
C THR A 382 23.91 -4.10 15.39
N HIS A 383 23.40 -4.61 14.26
CA HIS A 383 22.12 -4.17 13.71
C HIS A 383 20.94 -4.42 14.62
N LEU A 384 20.90 -5.56 15.28
CA LEU A 384 19.84 -5.93 16.21
C LEU A 384 19.95 -5.18 17.56
N LEU A 385 21.14 -4.69 17.92
CA LEU A 385 21.38 -3.94 19.15
C LEU A 385 21.23 -2.42 18.99
N ASP A 386 21.33 -1.90 17.77
CA ASP A 386 21.19 -0.48 17.47
C ASP A 386 19.72 -0.02 17.65
N LYS A 387 19.36 0.36 18.89
CA LYS A 387 18.02 0.86 19.28
C LYS A 387 17.63 2.20 18.62
N THR A 388 18.43 2.73 17.70
CA THR A 388 18.12 3.99 17.00
C THR A 388 17.27 3.80 15.75
N GLU A 389 16.89 2.56 15.41
CA GLU A 389 15.93 2.31 14.34
C GLU A 389 14.55 2.88 14.68
N LEU A 390 14.01 3.65 13.75
CA LEU A 390 12.71 4.27 13.89
C LEU A 390 11.63 3.22 13.63
N PHE A 391 10.62 3.17 14.48
CA PHE A 391 9.45 2.33 14.24
C PHE A 391 8.73 2.78 12.96
N VAL A 392 8.72 1.91 11.95
CA VAL A 392 8.09 2.17 10.64
C VAL A 392 6.60 1.91 10.71
N ALA A 393 6.21 0.66 10.93
CA ALA A 393 4.82 0.20 11.08
C ALA A 393 4.81 -1.24 11.61
N ASN A 394 3.72 -1.66 12.24
CA ASN A 394 3.55 -3.05 12.69
C ASN A 394 3.51 -4.04 11.50
N ASN A 395 2.84 -3.65 10.41
CA ASN A 395 2.72 -4.44 9.19
C ASN A 395 3.01 -3.54 7.98
N PRO A 396 4.29 -3.35 7.60
CA PRO A 396 4.65 -2.44 6.50
C PRO A 396 4.27 -3.04 5.14
N VAL A 397 3.17 -2.55 4.55
CA VAL A 397 2.68 -2.96 3.23
C VAL A 397 3.09 -1.97 2.15
N GLY A 398 3.66 -2.45 1.04
CA GLY A 398 4.04 -1.61 -0.11
C GLY A 398 5.20 -0.62 0.17
N VAL A 399 5.83 -0.67 1.34
CA VAL A 399 6.88 0.27 1.75
C VAL A 399 8.16 0.05 0.96
N GLU A 400 8.62 -1.20 0.85
CA GLU A 400 9.94 -1.53 0.27
C GLU A 400 10.09 -1.03 -1.17
N HIS A 401 9.06 -1.18 -2.01
CA HIS A 401 9.10 -0.68 -3.39
C HIS A 401 9.35 0.83 -3.45
N ARG A 402 8.61 1.61 -2.65
CA ARG A 402 8.73 3.07 -2.59
C ARG A 402 10.07 3.51 -2.00
N VAL A 403 10.59 2.76 -1.03
CA VAL A 403 11.95 2.96 -0.47
C VAL A 403 13.01 2.72 -1.53
N GLN A 404 12.91 1.65 -2.32
CA GLN A 404 13.86 1.35 -3.39
C GLN A 404 13.85 2.42 -4.49
N GLU A 405 12.68 2.88 -4.93
CA GLU A 405 12.56 4.00 -5.88
C GLU A 405 13.24 5.27 -5.34
N MET A 406 13.03 5.57 -4.05
CA MET A 406 13.65 6.72 -3.40
C MET A 406 15.17 6.58 -3.27
N ILE A 407 15.67 5.40 -2.89
CA ILE A 407 17.11 5.13 -2.82
C ILE A 407 17.75 5.29 -4.21
N GLN A 408 17.11 4.84 -5.29
CA GLN A 408 17.60 5.06 -6.65
C GLN A 408 17.70 6.55 -7.00
N LEU A 409 16.79 7.39 -6.50
CA LEU A 409 16.86 8.85 -6.69
C LEU A 409 18.01 9.49 -5.90
N LEU A 410 18.37 8.92 -4.75
CA LEU A 410 19.47 9.35 -3.88
C LEU A 410 20.85 8.82 -4.34
N ASP A 411 20.89 7.62 -4.93
CA ASP A 411 22.09 6.93 -5.41
C ASP A 411 22.36 7.18 -6.89
N GLN A 412 22.63 8.44 -7.26
CA GLN A 412 23.27 8.72 -8.54
C GLN A 412 24.76 8.39 -8.44
N LYS A 413 25.13 7.17 -8.83
CA LYS A 413 26.47 6.54 -8.74
C LYS A 413 27.66 7.37 -9.24
N GLN A 414 27.44 8.52 -9.89
CA GLN A 414 28.49 9.37 -10.44
C GLN A 414 28.71 10.69 -9.67
N SER A 415 27.89 10.99 -8.66
CA SER A 415 27.91 12.27 -7.95
C SER A 415 28.16 12.05 -6.46
N ASN A 416 29.32 12.52 -5.99
CA ASN A 416 29.62 12.67 -4.56
C ASN A 416 29.06 13.99 -4.01
N ASP A 417 28.06 14.57 -4.67
CA ASP A 417 27.50 15.87 -4.31
C ASP A 417 26.54 15.75 -3.13
N VAL A 418 26.22 16.90 -2.53
CA VAL A 418 25.14 17.04 -1.54
C VAL A 418 23.81 17.05 -2.30
N LEU A 419 22.85 16.22 -1.89
CA LEU A 419 21.54 16.14 -2.54
C LEU A 419 20.43 16.46 -1.55
N LEU A 420 19.60 17.43 -1.89
CA LEU A 420 18.33 17.77 -1.24
C LEU A 420 17.19 17.17 -2.05
N LEU A 421 16.40 16.31 -1.41
CA LEU A 421 15.24 15.65 -2.02
C LEU A 421 13.97 15.94 -1.21
N GLY A 422 12.91 16.36 -1.90
CA GLY A 422 11.64 16.69 -1.30
C GLY A 422 10.58 15.63 -1.56
N MET A 423 9.93 15.10 -0.53
CA MET A 423 8.78 14.21 -0.62
C MET A 423 7.48 15.02 -0.47
N TRP A 424 6.67 15.02 -1.52
CA TRP A 424 5.45 15.83 -1.58
C TRP A 424 4.19 14.97 -1.75
N GLY A 425 3.12 15.30 -1.01
CA GLY A 425 1.81 14.68 -1.18
C GLY A 425 0.83 15.01 -0.06
N MET A 426 -0.43 14.61 -0.21
CA MET A 426 -1.50 14.90 0.75
C MET A 426 -1.23 14.33 2.16
N GLY A 427 -1.98 14.83 3.15
CA GLY A 427 -1.94 14.29 4.50
C GLY A 427 -2.36 12.81 4.53
N GLY A 428 -1.64 11.98 5.29
CA GLY A 428 -1.97 10.55 5.46
C GLY A 428 -1.49 9.62 4.35
N ILE A 429 -0.76 10.11 3.34
CA ILE A 429 -0.27 9.30 2.21
C ILE A 429 0.95 8.42 2.53
N GLY A 430 1.52 8.51 3.75
CA GLY A 430 2.67 7.69 4.18
C GLY A 430 4.06 8.32 4.01
N LYS A 431 4.17 9.65 3.83
CA LYS A 431 5.47 10.36 3.72
C LYS A 431 6.43 10.03 4.87
N THR A 432 5.98 10.25 6.10
CA THR A 432 6.72 9.97 7.34
C THR A 432 7.13 8.50 7.42
N THR A 433 6.23 7.57 7.09
CA THR A 433 6.49 6.13 7.12
C THR A 433 7.61 5.73 6.16
N ILE A 434 7.57 6.21 4.92
CA ILE A 434 8.63 5.95 3.94
C ILE A 434 9.95 6.62 4.36
N ALA A 435 9.90 7.85 4.90
CA ALA A 435 11.09 8.54 5.37
C ALA A 435 11.78 7.79 6.52
N LYS A 436 11.02 7.27 7.50
CA LYS A 436 11.54 6.41 8.58
C LYS A 436 12.18 5.13 8.03
N ALA A 437 11.54 4.49 7.05
CA ALA A 437 12.10 3.29 6.43
C ALA A 437 13.42 3.55 5.69
N ILE A 438 13.53 4.69 4.99
CA ILE A 438 14.79 5.12 4.36
C ILE A 438 15.87 5.38 5.42
N TYR A 439 15.53 6.10 6.50
CA TYR A 439 16.46 6.38 7.59
C TYR A 439 17.09 5.10 8.16
N ASN A 440 16.26 4.09 8.43
CA ASN A 440 16.73 2.79 8.91
C ASN A 440 17.60 2.10 7.86
N ARG A 441 17.18 2.13 6.59
CA ARG A 441 17.80 1.38 5.50
C ARG A 441 19.19 1.89 5.11
N ILE A 442 19.39 3.19 5.00
CA ILE A 442 20.64 3.77 4.50
C ILE A 442 21.42 4.60 5.52
N GLY A 443 20.82 4.97 6.66
CA GLY A 443 21.41 5.93 7.59
C GLY A 443 22.76 5.53 8.15
N ARG A 444 23.08 4.23 8.21
CA ARG A 444 24.36 3.72 8.71
C ARG A 444 25.54 3.94 7.76
N ASN A 445 25.27 4.32 6.51
CA ASN A 445 26.29 4.59 5.50
C ASN A 445 26.85 6.03 5.60
N PHE A 446 26.44 6.78 6.62
CA PHE A 446 26.72 8.20 6.82
C PHE A 446 27.47 8.39 8.14
N ASP A 447 28.33 9.41 8.20
CA ASP A 447 29.11 9.77 9.40
C ASP A 447 28.20 10.28 10.53
N GLY A 448 27.05 10.85 10.16
CA GLY A 448 26.01 11.27 11.09
C GLY A 448 24.63 11.18 10.45
N ARG A 449 23.63 10.92 11.27
CA ARG A 449 22.23 10.86 10.83
C ARG A 449 21.30 11.49 11.87
N SER A 450 20.27 12.19 11.41
CA SER A 450 19.22 12.76 12.27
C SER A 450 17.86 12.66 11.58
N PHE A 451 16.84 12.38 12.38
CA PHE A 451 15.44 12.41 11.97
C PHE A 451 14.70 13.39 12.87
N LEU A 452 14.44 14.60 12.35
CA LEU A 452 13.64 15.60 13.03
C LEU A 452 12.17 15.37 12.68
N ALA A 453 11.48 14.66 13.56
CA ALA A 453 10.04 14.40 13.44
C ALA A 453 9.23 15.64 13.84
N HIS A 454 7.96 15.72 13.39
CA HIS A 454 6.98 16.65 13.95
C HIS A 454 7.38 18.14 13.94
N ILE A 455 8.19 18.58 12.96
CA ILE A 455 8.78 19.94 12.94
C ILE A 455 7.70 21.00 13.10
N ARG A 456 6.57 20.86 12.40
CA ARG A 456 5.44 21.78 12.52
C ARG A 456 4.98 22.02 13.96
N GLU A 457 4.90 20.96 14.76
CA GLU A 457 4.33 20.99 16.11
C GLU A 457 5.36 21.55 17.11
N ASP A 458 6.62 21.13 16.99
CA ASP A 458 7.69 21.58 17.87
C ASP A 458 8.14 23.01 17.56
N TRP A 459 8.06 23.44 16.30
CA TRP A 459 8.47 24.77 15.86
C TRP A 459 7.69 25.91 16.55
N GLY A 460 6.40 25.68 16.82
CA GLY A 460 5.51 26.67 17.43
C GLY A 460 5.64 26.78 18.95
N GLN A 461 6.42 25.93 19.60
CA GLN A 461 6.62 25.95 21.05
C GLN A 461 7.67 26.99 21.46
N ASP A 462 7.64 27.40 22.74
CA ASP A 462 8.64 28.30 23.30
C ASP A 462 10.05 27.69 23.17
N SER A 463 10.94 28.39 22.47
CA SER A 463 12.30 27.92 22.14
C SER A 463 12.39 26.70 21.21
N GLY A 464 11.28 26.30 20.56
CA GLY A 464 11.23 25.12 19.68
C GLY A 464 12.26 25.13 18.54
N GLN A 465 12.56 26.31 17.99
CA GLN A 465 13.58 26.47 16.94
C GLN A 465 14.97 26.09 17.43
N VAL A 466 15.34 26.56 18.63
CA VAL A 466 16.64 26.26 19.25
C VAL A 466 16.72 24.79 19.64
N TYR A 467 15.63 24.25 20.20
CA TYR A 467 15.52 22.84 20.54
C TYR A 467 15.79 21.93 19.33
N LEU A 468 15.19 22.21 18.16
CA LEU A 468 15.41 21.42 16.95
C LEU A 468 16.85 21.51 16.44
N GLN A 469 17.51 22.67 16.55
CA GLN A 469 18.92 22.80 16.20
C GLN A 469 19.84 22.04 17.17
N GLU A 470 19.54 22.06 18.47
CA GLU A 470 20.28 21.31 19.49
C GLU A 470 20.11 19.80 19.30
N GLN A 471 18.89 19.34 19.00
CA GLN A 471 18.61 17.94 18.69
C GLN A 471 19.39 17.48 17.45
N LEU A 472 19.42 18.29 16.39
CA LEU A 472 20.18 17.99 15.17
C LEU A 472 21.68 17.83 15.46
N LEU A 473 22.26 18.74 16.24
CA LEU A 473 23.66 18.63 16.67
C LEU A 473 23.89 17.38 17.51
N PHE A 474 23.02 17.13 18.47
CA PHE A 474 23.13 15.96 19.34
C PHE A 474 23.09 14.65 18.55
N ASP A 475 22.19 14.53 17.58
CA ASP A 475 22.04 13.33 16.77
C ASP A 475 23.29 13.02 15.92
N ILE A 476 23.94 14.07 15.37
CA ILE A 476 25.06 13.95 14.43
C ILE A 476 26.43 13.95 15.11
N ASP A 477 26.65 14.81 16.11
CA ASP A 477 27.94 14.94 16.80
C ASP A 477 28.03 14.08 18.05
N LYS A 478 26.91 13.58 18.59
CA LYS A 478 26.81 12.87 19.87
C LYS A 478 27.41 13.62 21.07
N GLU A 479 27.68 14.92 20.92
CA GLU A 479 28.14 15.80 22.00
C GLU A 479 26.95 16.28 22.83
N THR A 480 26.87 15.86 24.10
CA THR A 480 25.80 16.20 25.05
C THR A 480 25.78 17.66 25.50
N ASN A 481 26.78 18.48 25.17
CA ASN A 481 27.01 19.78 25.80
C ASN A 481 26.96 21.01 24.87
N ALA A 482 26.60 20.85 23.59
CA ALA A 482 26.54 21.97 22.66
C ALA A 482 25.26 22.81 22.90
N LYS A 483 25.32 23.81 23.79
CA LYS A 483 24.23 24.76 24.01
C LYS A 483 24.19 25.83 22.91
N ILE A 484 23.06 25.95 22.24
CA ILE A 484 22.79 27.03 21.30
C ILE A 484 22.18 28.21 22.06
N ARG A 485 22.74 29.41 21.90
CA ARG A 485 22.25 30.61 22.59
C ARG A 485 21.00 31.21 21.94
N ASN A 486 20.96 31.18 20.62
CA ASN A 486 19.88 31.69 19.79
C ASN A 486 19.97 31.09 18.38
N VAL A 487 18.89 31.26 17.61
CA VAL A 487 18.72 30.68 16.27
C VAL A 487 19.89 30.98 15.34
N GLU A 488 20.39 32.22 15.31
CA GLU A 488 21.47 32.60 14.38
C GLU A 488 22.82 32.04 14.78
N SER A 489 23.12 31.99 16.09
CA SER A 489 24.30 31.26 16.56
C SER A 489 24.21 29.77 16.23
N GLY A 490 23.00 29.19 16.30
CA GLY A 490 22.75 27.80 15.92
C GLY A 490 23.01 27.53 14.45
N LYS A 491 22.59 28.43 13.54
CA LYS A 491 22.88 28.29 12.10
C LYS A 491 24.38 28.24 11.81
N ILE A 492 25.16 29.12 12.46
CA ILE A 492 26.61 29.16 12.29
C ILE A 492 27.24 27.86 12.79
N ILE A 493 26.86 27.41 14.00
CA ILE A 493 27.39 26.16 14.59
C ILE A 493 27.05 24.96 13.72
N LEU A 494 25.80 24.83 13.25
CA LEU A 494 25.38 23.77 12.35
C LEU A 494 26.21 23.77 11.05
N LYS A 495 26.36 24.94 10.41
CA LYS A 495 27.18 25.06 9.19
C LYS A 495 28.62 24.60 9.43
N GLU A 496 29.23 25.01 10.55
CA GLU A 496 30.62 24.64 10.86
C GLU A 496 30.79 23.15 11.15
N ARG A 497 29.87 22.53 11.89
CA ARG A 497 29.94 21.11 12.28
C ARG A 497 29.60 20.14 11.16
N LEU A 498 28.66 20.50 10.30
CA LEU A 498 28.12 19.60 9.27
C LEU A 498 28.92 19.62 7.96
N ARG A 499 29.67 20.70 7.68
CA ARG A 499 30.35 20.93 6.39
C ARG A 499 31.40 19.88 6.00
N HIS A 500 31.90 19.12 6.98
CA HIS A 500 32.95 18.13 6.76
C HIS A 500 32.49 16.69 7.01
N LYS A 501 31.19 16.48 7.27
CA LYS A 501 30.62 15.16 7.53
C LYS A 501 29.68 14.76 6.41
N ARG A 502 29.69 13.48 6.06
CA ARG A 502 28.68 12.89 5.19
C ARG A 502 27.43 12.60 6.03
N VAL A 503 26.38 13.38 5.86
CA VAL A 503 25.20 13.37 6.74
C VAL A 503 23.95 12.84 6.03
N LEU A 504 23.14 12.04 6.73
CA LEU A 504 21.73 11.80 6.38
C LEU A 504 20.81 12.62 7.29
N LEU A 505 20.13 13.62 6.73
CA LEU A 505 19.18 14.44 7.48
C LEU A 505 17.77 14.26 6.94
N ILE A 506 16.81 13.92 7.80
CA ILE A 506 15.39 13.91 7.45
C ILE A 506 14.66 15.00 8.24
N LEU A 507 14.02 15.92 7.52
CA LEU A 507 13.13 16.95 8.04
C LEU A 507 11.68 16.56 7.75
N ASP A 508 10.94 16.10 8.76
CA ASP A 508 9.58 15.60 8.59
C ASP A 508 8.50 16.65 8.92
N ASP A 509 7.46 16.72 8.09
CA ASP A 509 6.29 17.62 8.18
C ASP A 509 6.64 19.12 8.19
N VAL A 510 7.49 19.54 7.26
CA VAL A 510 7.83 20.95 7.05
C VAL A 510 6.64 21.69 6.42
N ASN A 511 6.17 22.77 7.06
CA ASN A 511 5.03 23.58 6.62
C ASN A 511 5.37 25.06 6.36
N GLU A 512 6.59 25.51 6.68
CA GLU A 512 7.07 26.87 6.43
C GLU A 512 8.49 26.85 5.84
N LEU A 513 8.82 27.86 5.02
CA LEU A 513 10.14 27.95 4.39
C LEU A 513 11.25 28.23 5.43
N ASP A 514 10.94 28.98 6.48
CA ASP A 514 11.92 29.34 7.51
C ASP A 514 12.43 28.13 8.30
N GLN A 515 11.58 27.11 8.50
CA GLN A 515 11.98 25.83 9.11
C GLN A 515 13.15 25.21 8.34
N MET A 516 13.04 25.18 7.02
CA MET A 516 14.08 24.64 6.14
C MET A 516 15.34 25.52 6.16
N ASN A 517 15.18 26.84 6.05
CA ASN A 517 16.31 27.78 6.05
C ASN A 517 17.13 27.74 7.36
N ILE A 518 16.47 27.51 8.50
CA ILE A 518 17.10 27.51 9.82
C ILE A 518 17.74 26.15 10.16
N LEU A 519 17.18 25.04 9.68
CA LEU A 519 17.64 23.69 10.02
C LEU A 519 18.64 23.11 9.01
N CYS A 520 18.48 23.38 7.70
CA CYS A 520 19.36 22.83 6.67
C CYS A 520 20.02 23.86 5.73
N GLY A 521 19.65 25.14 5.79
CA GLY A 521 20.33 26.22 5.07
C GLY A 521 20.50 25.94 3.57
N SER A 522 21.75 25.84 3.10
CA SER A 522 22.10 25.53 1.70
C SER A 522 23.01 24.30 1.60
N HIS A 523 23.26 23.82 0.38
CA HIS A 523 24.16 22.69 0.12
C HIS A 523 25.55 22.83 0.76
N GLU A 524 26.05 24.06 0.96
CA GLU A 524 27.36 24.33 1.58
C GLU A 524 27.45 23.94 3.06
N TRP A 525 26.31 23.70 3.72
CA TRP A 525 26.29 23.30 5.12
C TRP A 525 26.76 21.85 5.31
N PHE A 526 26.79 21.04 4.26
CA PHE A 526 27.00 19.61 4.37
C PHE A 526 28.25 19.15 3.62
N GLY A 527 28.88 18.08 4.11
CA GLY A 527 30.01 17.45 3.44
C GLY A 527 29.59 16.66 2.19
N PRO A 528 30.53 16.39 1.26
CA PRO A 528 30.28 15.59 0.06
C PRO A 528 29.59 14.25 0.38
N GLY A 529 28.65 13.85 -0.47
CA GLY A 529 27.89 12.61 -0.34
C GLY A 529 26.74 12.65 0.66
N SER A 530 26.44 13.82 1.25
CA SER A 530 25.30 14.02 2.16
C SER A 530 23.95 13.93 1.43
N ARG A 531 22.93 13.45 2.14
CA ARG A 531 21.55 13.29 1.65
C ARG A 531 20.58 13.94 2.62
N ILE A 532 19.80 14.90 2.14
CA ILE A 532 18.81 15.63 2.93
C ILE A 532 17.44 15.31 2.35
N ILE A 533 16.52 14.81 3.16
CA ILE A 533 15.15 14.48 2.77
C ILE A 533 14.18 15.39 3.52
N ILE A 534 13.31 16.07 2.78
CA ILE A 534 12.31 16.98 3.34
C ILE A 534 10.92 16.44 3.01
N THR A 535 10.09 16.16 4.01
CA THR A 535 8.70 15.77 3.77
C THR A 535 7.77 16.97 3.95
N THR A 536 6.84 17.16 3.02
CA THR A 536 5.88 18.28 3.10
C THR A 536 4.59 17.97 2.36
N ARG A 537 3.53 18.72 2.70
CA ARG A 537 2.27 18.77 1.96
C ARG A 537 2.28 19.89 0.91
N ASP A 538 3.21 20.83 1.00
CA ASP A 538 3.27 22.05 0.20
C ASP A 538 4.53 22.06 -0.68
N ILE A 539 4.35 21.84 -1.98
CA ILE A 539 5.46 21.82 -2.94
C ILE A 539 6.14 23.19 -3.08
N SER A 540 5.47 24.29 -2.74
CA SER A 540 6.02 25.64 -2.83
C SER A 540 7.23 25.82 -1.92
N ILE A 541 7.27 25.10 -0.79
CA ILE A 541 8.39 25.11 0.16
C ILE A 541 9.62 24.48 -0.50
N LEU A 542 9.44 23.35 -1.19
CA LEU A 542 10.53 22.66 -1.88
C LEU A 542 11.08 23.48 -3.06
N ARG A 543 10.18 24.10 -3.84
CA ARG A 543 10.57 24.97 -4.97
C ARG A 543 11.36 26.19 -4.51
N ARG A 544 10.86 26.89 -3.48
CA ARG A 544 11.52 28.08 -2.92
C ARG A 544 12.79 27.75 -2.14
N GLY A 545 12.85 26.56 -1.55
CA GLY A 545 14.00 26.07 -0.81
C GLY A 545 15.16 25.56 -1.68
N GLY A 546 15.01 25.51 -3.01
CA GLY A 546 16.09 25.08 -3.90
C GLY A 546 16.41 23.58 -3.82
N VAL A 547 15.39 22.75 -3.61
CA VAL A 547 15.53 21.29 -3.58
C VAL A 547 15.84 20.75 -4.97
N ASP A 548 16.78 19.81 -5.08
CA ASP A 548 17.28 19.29 -6.36
C ASP A 548 16.26 18.38 -7.07
N LYS A 549 15.50 17.60 -6.29
CA LYS A 549 14.49 16.65 -6.80
C LYS A 549 13.24 16.61 -5.92
N VAL A 550 12.09 16.42 -6.56
CA VAL A 550 10.82 16.21 -5.86
C VAL A 550 10.25 14.83 -6.19
N TYR A 551 9.98 14.05 -5.15
CA TYR A 551 9.26 12.79 -5.23
C TYR A 551 7.79 12.99 -4.86
N LYS A 552 6.90 12.88 -5.85
CA LYS A 552 5.45 12.94 -5.64
C LYS A 552 4.96 11.58 -5.14
N MET A 553 4.42 11.55 -3.92
CA MET A 553 3.85 10.34 -3.33
C MET A 553 2.62 9.87 -4.12
N LYS A 554 2.56 8.56 -4.38
CA LYS A 554 1.41 7.87 -4.96
C LYS A 554 0.64 7.11 -3.88
N GLY A 555 -0.68 7.03 -4.04
CA GLY A 555 -1.55 6.18 -3.21
C GLY A 555 -1.18 4.70 -3.32
N MET A 556 -1.73 3.90 -2.42
CA MET A 556 -1.62 2.45 -2.48
C MET A 556 -2.46 1.91 -3.64
N ASN A 557 -1.95 0.88 -4.32
CA ASN A 557 -2.76 0.16 -5.30
C ASN A 557 -3.82 -0.70 -4.60
N GLU A 558 -4.73 -1.31 -5.35
CA GLU A 558 -5.84 -2.10 -4.77
C GLU A 558 -5.33 -3.26 -3.91
N VAL A 559 -4.31 -4.00 -4.36
CA VAL A 559 -3.75 -5.16 -3.64
C VAL A 559 -3.10 -4.73 -2.32
N GLU A 560 -2.24 -3.72 -2.37
CA GLU A 560 -1.60 -3.11 -1.19
C GLU A 560 -2.66 -2.57 -0.22
N SER A 561 -3.72 -1.95 -0.75
CA SER A 561 -4.77 -1.34 0.07
C SER A 561 -5.60 -2.40 0.81
N ILE A 562 -5.96 -3.49 0.12
CA ILE A 562 -6.66 -4.62 0.74
C ILE A 562 -5.79 -5.24 1.84
N GLU A 563 -4.51 -5.48 1.56
CA GLU A 563 -3.61 -6.10 2.54
C GLU A 563 -3.46 -5.24 3.80
N LEU A 564 -3.18 -3.94 3.65
CA LEU A 564 -3.04 -3.03 4.78
C LEU A 564 -4.35 -2.97 5.59
N PHE A 565 -5.49 -2.81 4.91
CA PHE A 565 -6.78 -2.81 5.58
C PHE A 565 -7.02 -4.11 6.37
N CYS A 566 -6.71 -5.27 5.80
CA CYS A 566 -6.94 -6.57 6.43
C CYS A 566 -6.07 -6.79 7.67
N TRP A 567 -4.83 -6.29 7.68
CA TRP A 567 -4.00 -6.32 8.88
C TRP A 567 -4.64 -5.59 10.06
N HIS A 568 -5.38 -4.51 9.78
CA HIS A 568 -6.08 -3.75 10.83
C HIS A 568 -7.44 -4.36 11.20
N ALA A 569 -8.22 -4.79 10.20
CA ALA A 569 -9.58 -5.31 10.37
C ALA A 569 -9.67 -6.78 10.80
N PHE A 570 -8.69 -7.61 10.42
CA PHE A 570 -8.72 -9.06 10.66
C PHE A 570 -7.46 -9.61 11.35
N LYS A 571 -6.39 -8.81 11.48
CA LYS A 571 -5.05 -9.23 11.95
C LYS A 571 -4.40 -10.28 11.04
N GLN A 572 -4.72 -10.26 9.75
CA GLN A 572 -4.16 -11.12 8.71
C GLN A 572 -4.12 -10.36 7.37
N ALA A 573 -3.29 -10.81 6.42
CA ALA A 573 -3.07 -10.11 5.14
C ALA A 573 -4.26 -10.16 4.16
N SER A 574 -5.24 -11.05 4.37
CA SER A 574 -6.36 -11.25 3.45
C SER A 574 -7.71 -11.19 4.16
N PRO A 575 -8.79 -10.78 3.48
CA PRO A 575 -10.12 -10.76 4.09
C PRO A 575 -10.64 -12.17 4.34
N ARG A 576 -11.60 -12.29 5.26
CA ARG A 576 -12.44 -13.50 5.39
C ARG A 576 -13.41 -13.56 4.21
N GLU A 577 -13.86 -14.77 3.84
CA GLU A 577 -14.64 -15.03 2.63
C GLU A 577 -15.90 -14.14 2.53
N ASP A 578 -16.69 -14.05 3.61
CA ASP A 578 -17.90 -13.22 3.67
C ASP A 578 -17.63 -11.69 3.62
N PHE A 579 -16.37 -11.27 3.74
CA PHE A 579 -15.98 -9.86 3.82
C PHE A 579 -15.23 -9.36 2.58
N ILE A 580 -15.03 -10.19 1.54
CA ILE A 580 -14.25 -9.82 0.35
C ILE A 580 -14.81 -8.56 -0.31
N ASP A 581 -16.10 -8.54 -0.63
CA ASP A 581 -16.72 -7.41 -1.34
C ASP A 581 -16.84 -6.17 -0.44
N LEU A 582 -17.11 -6.35 0.86
CA LEU A 582 -17.12 -5.24 1.81
C LEU A 582 -15.72 -4.61 1.98
N SER A 583 -14.67 -5.43 1.99
CA SER A 583 -13.29 -4.95 2.05
C SER A 583 -12.92 -4.13 0.81
N ARG A 584 -13.34 -4.59 -0.39
CA ARG A 584 -13.21 -3.82 -1.63
C ARG A 584 -13.95 -2.49 -1.55
N ASN A 585 -15.16 -2.47 -1.00
CA ASN A 585 -15.92 -1.22 -0.82
C ASN A 585 -15.20 -0.22 0.12
N VAL A 586 -14.57 -0.71 1.20
CA VAL A 586 -13.74 0.14 2.08
C VAL A 586 -12.53 0.70 1.33
N VAL A 587 -11.86 -0.13 0.52
CA VAL A 587 -10.70 0.30 -0.29
C VAL A 587 -11.09 1.36 -1.32
N VAL A 588 -12.22 1.17 -2.01
CA VAL A 588 -12.78 2.15 -2.94
C VAL A 588 -13.09 3.47 -2.23
N TYR A 589 -13.77 3.43 -1.07
CA TYR A 589 -14.04 4.62 -0.27
C TYR A 589 -12.76 5.34 0.19
N SER A 590 -11.73 4.57 0.57
CA SER A 590 -10.47 5.11 1.07
C SER A 590 -9.59 5.73 -0.02
N GLY A 591 -9.82 5.40 -1.29
CA GLY A 591 -9.03 5.89 -2.43
C GLY A 591 -7.55 5.48 -2.37
N GLY A 592 -7.23 4.38 -1.68
CA GLY A 592 -5.85 3.94 -1.46
C GLY A 592 -5.03 4.82 -0.51
N LEU A 593 -5.68 5.62 0.35
CA LEU A 593 -5.00 6.43 1.37
C LEU A 593 -4.65 5.56 2.60
N PRO A 594 -3.35 5.33 2.93
CA PRO A 594 -2.94 4.47 4.04
C PRO A 594 -3.61 4.82 5.37
N LEU A 595 -3.62 6.12 5.73
CA LEU A 595 -4.25 6.59 6.95
C LEU A 595 -5.72 6.17 7.08
N ALA A 596 -6.48 6.25 5.98
CA ALA A 596 -7.90 5.88 6.02
C ALA A 596 -8.09 4.37 6.17
N LEU A 597 -7.25 3.57 5.50
CA LEU A 597 -7.28 2.11 5.59
C LEU A 597 -6.98 1.62 7.01
N GLU A 598 -5.96 2.18 7.67
CA GLU A 598 -5.60 1.82 9.04
C GLU A 598 -6.70 2.19 10.04
N VAL A 599 -7.24 3.41 9.95
CA VAL A 599 -8.28 3.91 10.85
C VAL A 599 -9.59 3.15 10.66
N LEU A 600 -10.03 2.95 9.41
CA LEU A 600 -11.27 2.22 9.13
C LEU A 600 -11.13 0.74 9.45
N GLY A 601 -9.99 0.12 9.15
CA GLY A 601 -9.73 -1.27 9.52
C GLY A 601 -9.79 -1.47 11.03
N SER A 602 -9.18 -0.56 11.80
CA SER A 602 -9.23 -0.62 13.26
C SER A 602 -10.65 -0.35 13.80
N TYR A 603 -11.40 0.56 13.18
CA TYR A 603 -12.79 0.86 13.54
C TYR A 603 -13.74 -0.31 13.27
N LEU A 604 -13.49 -1.09 12.22
CA LEU A 604 -14.31 -2.23 11.79
C LEU A 604 -13.88 -3.57 12.41
N PHE A 605 -12.81 -3.57 13.21
CA PHE A 605 -12.28 -4.77 13.86
C PHE A 605 -13.34 -5.44 14.75
N ASP A 606 -13.46 -6.76 14.64
CA ASP A 606 -14.38 -7.61 15.43
C ASP A 606 -15.90 -7.33 15.23
N MET A 607 -16.28 -6.60 14.17
CA MET A 607 -17.68 -6.37 13.82
C MET A 607 -18.24 -7.45 12.88
N LYS A 608 -19.57 -7.60 12.88
CA LYS A 608 -20.32 -8.49 11.98
C LYS A 608 -20.53 -7.85 10.60
N VAL A 609 -20.80 -8.69 9.59
CA VAL A 609 -21.11 -8.27 8.20
C VAL A 609 -22.20 -7.18 8.14
N THR A 610 -23.31 -7.37 8.85
CA THR A 610 -24.42 -6.39 8.88
C THR A 610 -24.03 -5.05 9.51
N GLU A 611 -23.09 -5.06 10.44
CA GLU A 611 -22.57 -3.82 11.07
C GLU A 611 -21.63 -3.09 10.12
N TRP A 612 -20.79 -3.81 9.37
CA TRP A 612 -19.95 -3.22 8.32
C TRP A 612 -20.79 -2.55 7.24
N GLU A 613 -21.85 -3.19 6.76
CA GLU A 613 -22.79 -2.61 5.80
C GLU A 613 -23.38 -1.30 6.32
N SER A 614 -23.85 -1.29 7.57
CA SER A 614 -24.40 -0.10 8.22
C SER A 614 -23.36 1.03 8.37
N VAL A 615 -22.13 0.69 8.75
CA VAL A 615 -21.02 1.65 8.83
C VAL A 615 -20.67 2.23 7.47
N LEU A 616 -20.58 1.40 6.43
CA LEU A 616 -20.28 1.86 5.06
C LEU A 616 -21.38 2.77 4.52
N GLU A 617 -22.66 2.47 4.78
CA GLU A 617 -23.76 3.37 4.44
C GLU A 617 -23.67 4.71 5.20
N LYS A 618 -23.30 4.67 6.49
CA LYS A 618 -23.07 5.89 7.27
C LYS A 618 -21.92 6.73 6.71
N LEU A 619 -20.79 6.11 6.32
CA LEU A 619 -19.60 6.80 5.83
C LEU A 619 -19.86 7.58 4.53
N LYS A 620 -20.80 7.15 3.69
CA LYS A 620 -21.25 7.90 2.50
C LYS A 620 -21.87 9.26 2.83
N ARG A 621 -22.40 9.44 4.05
CA ARG A 621 -23.03 10.68 4.52
C ARG A 621 -22.19 11.43 5.55
N ILE A 622 -21.55 10.70 6.46
CA ILE A 622 -20.80 11.25 7.59
C ILE A 622 -19.44 10.53 7.63
N PRO A 623 -18.36 11.17 7.16
CA PRO A 623 -17.04 10.57 7.15
C PRO A 623 -16.50 10.35 8.57
N ASN A 624 -15.54 9.44 8.71
CA ASN A 624 -14.91 9.12 9.99
C ASN A 624 -14.12 10.30 10.56
N ASP A 625 -14.37 10.67 11.81
CA ASP A 625 -13.82 11.84 12.50
C ASP A 625 -12.29 11.82 12.63
N GLN A 626 -11.69 10.65 12.87
CA GLN A 626 -10.24 10.51 13.04
C GLN A 626 -9.50 10.75 11.72
N VAL A 627 -10.01 10.21 10.61
CA VAL A 627 -9.49 10.50 9.27
C VAL A 627 -9.63 11.99 8.97
N GLN A 628 -10.82 12.54 9.24
CA GLN A 628 -11.14 13.94 8.95
C GLN A 628 -10.26 14.91 9.75
N LYS A 629 -10.01 14.64 11.05
CA LYS A 629 -9.14 15.47 11.90
C LYS A 629 -7.75 15.65 11.29
N LYS A 630 -7.13 14.58 10.78
CA LYS A 630 -5.79 14.65 10.17
C LYS A 630 -5.77 15.33 8.80
N LEU A 631 -6.85 15.21 8.01
CA LEU A 631 -6.96 15.88 6.71
C LEU A 631 -7.22 17.38 6.86
N LYS A 632 -8.09 17.78 7.81
CA LYS A 632 -8.46 19.19 8.08
C LYS A 632 -7.28 20.08 8.42
N ILE A 633 -6.20 19.50 8.95
CA ILE A 633 -4.92 20.17 9.19
C ILE A 633 -4.42 20.95 7.96
N SER A 634 -4.60 20.41 6.75
CA SER A 634 -4.20 21.09 5.51
C SER A 634 -5.14 22.24 5.13
N TYR A 635 -6.45 22.09 5.38
CA TYR A 635 -7.44 23.13 5.11
C TYR A 635 -7.29 24.34 6.04
N TYR A 636 -7.08 24.10 7.34
CA TYR A 636 -6.83 25.19 8.29
C TYR A 636 -5.47 25.87 8.08
N GLY A 637 -4.55 25.24 7.35
CA GLY A 637 -3.28 25.82 6.94
C GLY A 637 -3.34 26.69 5.68
N LEU A 638 -4.53 26.99 5.13
CA LEU A 638 -4.73 27.96 4.03
C LEU A 638 -4.70 29.39 4.59
N SER A 639 -4.18 30.35 3.81
CA SER A 639 -3.84 31.69 4.32
C SER A 639 -5.05 32.56 4.61
N ASP A 640 -6.08 32.46 3.77
CA ASP A 640 -7.23 33.36 3.80
C ASP A 640 -8.56 32.63 3.54
N ASP A 641 -9.65 33.39 3.72
CA ASP A 641 -10.99 32.88 3.52
C ASP A 641 -11.33 32.65 2.04
N THR A 642 -10.69 33.36 1.11
CA THR A 642 -10.92 33.16 -0.33
C THR A 642 -10.45 31.78 -0.78
N GLU A 643 -9.25 31.34 -0.39
CA GLU A 643 -8.73 30.00 -0.66
C GLU A 643 -9.63 28.90 -0.06
N ARG A 644 -10.11 29.12 1.17
CA ARG A 644 -11.03 28.21 1.86
C ARG A 644 -12.36 28.09 1.13
N GLU A 645 -12.95 29.20 0.70
CA GLU A 645 -14.22 29.20 -0.03
C GLU A 645 -14.06 28.56 -1.43
N ILE A 646 -12.93 28.77 -2.11
CA ILE A 646 -12.60 28.06 -3.37
C ILE A 646 -12.54 26.56 -3.14
N PHE A 647 -11.84 26.11 -2.08
CA PHE A 647 -11.75 24.69 -1.76
C PHE A 647 -13.13 24.06 -1.55
N LEU A 648 -14.00 24.72 -0.77
CA LEU A 648 -15.37 24.27 -0.49
C LEU A 648 -16.23 24.24 -1.77
N ASP A 649 -16.08 25.24 -2.64
CA ASP A 649 -16.76 25.31 -3.93
C ASP A 649 -16.35 24.16 -4.84
N ILE A 650 -15.05 23.86 -4.93
CA ILE A 650 -14.54 22.74 -5.74
C ILE A 650 -15.09 21.42 -5.23
N ALA A 651 -15.00 21.17 -3.91
CA ALA A 651 -15.50 19.94 -3.29
C ALA A 651 -17.00 19.68 -3.54
N CYS A 652 -17.79 20.74 -3.72
CA CYS A 652 -19.24 20.62 -3.92
C CYS A 652 -19.63 20.56 -5.40
N PHE A 653 -19.00 21.35 -6.28
CA PHE A 653 -19.55 21.65 -7.61
C PHE A 653 -18.59 21.44 -8.79
N PHE A 654 -17.27 21.61 -8.61
CA PHE A 654 -16.33 21.78 -9.73
C PHE A 654 -15.37 20.61 -10.00
N ILE A 655 -15.48 19.50 -9.27
CA ILE A 655 -14.71 18.28 -9.58
C ILE A 655 -15.07 17.78 -10.99
N GLY A 656 -14.04 17.53 -11.80
CA GLY A 656 -14.15 17.08 -13.20
C GLY A 656 -14.37 18.19 -14.23
N MET A 657 -14.44 19.46 -13.81
CA MET A 657 -14.58 20.61 -14.71
C MET A 657 -13.23 21.17 -15.15
N ASP A 658 -13.19 21.79 -16.34
CA ASP A 658 -12.00 22.47 -16.85
C ASP A 658 -11.57 23.60 -15.91
N ARG A 659 -10.27 23.65 -15.59
CA ARG A 659 -9.69 24.61 -14.65
C ARG A 659 -9.95 26.05 -15.07
N PHE A 660 -9.82 26.41 -16.36
CA PHE A 660 -9.99 27.80 -16.81
C PHE A 660 -11.44 28.26 -16.70
N ASP A 661 -12.40 27.37 -16.98
CA ASP A 661 -13.81 27.68 -16.81
C ASP A 661 -14.15 27.92 -15.33
N VAL A 662 -13.61 27.10 -14.42
CA VAL A 662 -13.78 27.27 -12.98
C VAL A 662 -13.17 28.59 -12.51
N ILE A 663 -11.96 28.95 -12.99
CA ILE A 663 -11.31 30.22 -12.65
C ILE A 663 -12.20 31.41 -13.04
N ARG A 664 -12.78 31.40 -14.25
CA ARG A 664 -13.67 32.47 -14.71
C ARG A 664 -14.89 32.60 -13.80
N ILE A 665 -15.53 31.48 -13.48
CA ILE A 665 -16.72 31.44 -12.63
C ILE A 665 -16.42 32.02 -11.25
N LEU A 666 -15.37 31.52 -10.59
CA LEU A 666 -15.02 31.91 -9.22
C LEU A 666 -14.44 33.34 -9.14
N ASN A 667 -13.74 33.81 -10.17
CA ASN A 667 -13.41 35.23 -10.29
C ASN A 667 -14.66 36.12 -10.41
N GLY A 668 -15.71 35.63 -11.09
CA GLY A 668 -17.03 36.23 -11.09
C GLY A 668 -17.68 36.33 -9.70
N CYS A 669 -17.32 35.43 -8.80
CA CYS A 669 -17.70 35.44 -7.38
C CYS A 669 -16.79 36.34 -6.52
N GLY A 670 -15.71 36.93 -7.08
CA GLY A 670 -14.76 37.75 -6.35
C GLY A 670 -13.70 36.97 -5.55
N LEU A 671 -13.42 35.72 -5.92
CA LEU A 671 -12.57 34.81 -5.13
C LEU A 671 -11.10 34.74 -5.55
N PHE A 672 -10.63 35.49 -6.55
CA PHE A 672 -9.23 35.43 -7.03
C PHE A 672 -8.76 33.99 -7.35
N ALA A 673 -9.56 33.28 -8.13
CA ALA A 673 -9.48 31.84 -8.31
C ALA A 673 -8.19 31.33 -8.98
N GLU A 674 -7.51 32.15 -9.78
CA GLU A 674 -6.25 31.75 -10.41
C GLU A 674 -5.18 31.42 -9.35
N ILE A 675 -4.96 32.35 -8.40
CA ILE A 675 -3.99 32.16 -7.32
C ILE A 675 -4.50 31.13 -6.31
N GLY A 676 -5.79 31.17 -5.95
CA GLY A 676 -6.33 30.24 -4.98
C GLY A 676 -6.27 28.78 -5.45
N ILE A 677 -6.63 28.48 -6.70
CA ILE A 677 -6.51 27.12 -7.26
C ILE A 677 -5.04 26.71 -7.35
N PHE A 678 -4.14 27.62 -7.73
CA PHE A 678 -2.70 27.35 -7.75
C PHE A 678 -2.18 26.91 -6.37
N VAL A 679 -2.53 27.64 -5.31
CA VAL A 679 -2.14 27.30 -3.93
C VAL A 679 -2.75 25.95 -3.49
N LEU A 680 -4.01 25.69 -3.81
CA LEU A 680 -4.64 24.40 -3.50
C LEU A 680 -3.94 23.21 -4.19
N VAL A 681 -3.44 23.41 -5.42
CA VAL A 681 -2.63 22.40 -6.12
C VAL A 681 -1.27 22.24 -5.43
N GLU A 682 -0.59 23.33 -5.07
CA GLU A 682 0.70 23.27 -4.39
C GLU A 682 0.61 22.53 -3.04
N ARG A 683 -0.50 22.68 -2.32
CA ARG A 683 -0.79 22.03 -1.03
C ARG A 683 -1.34 20.60 -1.14
N SER A 684 -1.36 20.00 -2.35
CA SER A 684 -1.95 18.67 -2.60
C SER A 684 -3.43 18.54 -2.17
N LEU A 685 -4.19 19.63 -2.17
CA LEU A 685 -5.63 19.62 -1.85
C LEU A 685 -6.50 19.44 -3.11
N VAL A 686 -6.01 19.93 -4.24
CA VAL A 686 -6.60 19.80 -5.57
C VAL A 686 -5.54 19.28 -6.53
N SER A 687 -5.96 18.60 -7.58
CA SER A 687 -5.12 18.15 -8.68
C SER A 687 -5.66 18.68 -10.00
N VAL A 688 -4.79 18.76 -11.00
CA VAL A 688 -5.17 19.06 -12.38
C VAL A 688 -4.68 17.90 -13.23
N ASP A 689 -5.57 17.28 -14.00
CA ASP A 689 -5.21 16.20 -14.90
C ASP A 689 -4.56 16.72 -16.19
N ASP A 690 -4.14 15.79 -17.05
CA ASP A 690 -3.57 16.05 -18.37
C ASP A 690 -4.54 16.75 -19.32
N LYS A 691 -5.85 16.64 -19.07
CA LYS A 691 -6.94 17.31 -19.81
C LYS A 691 -7.33 18.66 -19.18
N ASN A 692 -6.51 19.19 -18.26
CA ASN A 692 -6.74 20.44 -17.55
C ASN A 692 -8.01 20.46 -16.68
N LYS A 693 -8.53 19.30 -16.26
CA LYS A 693 -9.68 19.20 -15.37
C LYS A 693 -9.26 19.15 -13.91
N LEU A 694 -10.07 19.76 -13.05
CA LEU A 694 -9.87 19.72 -11.61
C LEU A 694 -10.23 18.34 -11.04
N GLY A 695 -9.30 17.72 -10.32
CA GLY A 695 -9.53 16.52 -9.53
C GLY A 695 -9.36 16.80 -8.04
N MET A 696 -10.04 16.03 -7.19
CA MET A 696 -9.88 16.07 -5.74
C MET A 696 -10.01 14.64 -5.20
N HIS A 697 -9.16 14.27 -4.24
CA HIS A 697 -9.29 12.97 -3.59
C HIS A 697 -10.64 12.87 -2.87
N ASP A 698 -11.31 11.72 -2.95
CA ASP A 698 -12.66 11.52 -2.42
C ASP A 698 -12.77 11.88 -0.92
N LEU A 699 -11.83 11.44 -0.10
CA LEU A 699 -11.78 11.84 1.32
C LEU A 699 -11.59 13.34 1.56
N LEU A 700 -10.92 14.09 0.66
CA LEU A 700 -10.81 15.55 0.74
C LEU A 700 -12.10 16.24 0.30
N ARG A 701 -12.77 15.70 -0.73
CA ARG A 701 -14.11 16.14 -1.13
C ARG A 701 -15.09 15.98 0.03
N ASP A 702 -15.07 14.82 0.66
CA ASP A 702 -15.96 14.49 1.77
C ASP A 702 -15.58 15.31 3.03
N MET A 703 -14.30 15.64 3.21
CA MET A 703 -13.86 16.63 4.21
C MET A 703 -14.46 18.02 3.99
N GLY A 704 -14.38 18.56 2.77
CA GLY A 704 -14.95 19.87 2.46
C GLY A 704 -16.45 19.92 2.73
N ARG A 705 -17.14 18.85 2.34
CA ARG A 705 -18.57 18.64 2.59
C ARG A 705 -18.89 18.56 4.09
N GLU A 706 -18.07 17.85 4.86
CA GLU A 706 -18.24 17.72 6.30
C GLU A 706 -18.02 19.05 7.03
N ILE A 707 -17.05 19.88 6.61
CA ILE A 707 -16.84 21.22 7.17
C ILE A 707 -18.10 22.09 7.05
N ILE A 708 -18.84 21.97 5.94
CA ILE A 708 -20.10 22.70 5.73
C ILE A 708 -21.20 22.13 6.62
N ARG A 709 -21.29 20.79 6.73
CA ARG A 709 -22.28 20.11 7.57
C ARG A 709 -22.08 20.42 9.06
N GLU A 710 -20.84 20.44 9.54
CA GLU A 710 -20.50 20.69 10.95
C GLU A 710 -20.87 22.10 11.42
N LYS A 711 -20.82 23.11 10.54
CA LYS A 711 -21.25 24.47 10.87
C LYS A 711 -22.74 24.53 11.23
N SER A 712 -23.58 23.74 10.57
CA SER A 712 -25.03 23.66 10.83
C SER A 712 -25.52 22.21 10.65
N PRO A 713 -25.38 21.37 11.70
CA PRO A 713 -25.66 19.94 11.59
C PRO A 713 -27.13 19.62 11.34
N LYS A 714 -28.05 20.34 12.00
CA LYS A 714 -29.50 20.07 11.99
C LYS A 714 -30.27 20.98 11.03
N GLU A 715 -29.88 22.24 10.96
CA GLU A 715 -30.55 23.29 10.19
C GLU A 715 -30.02 23.28 8.74
N LEU A 716 -30.70 22.55 7.86
CA LEU A 716 -30.30 22.42 6.45
C LEU A 716 -30.28 23.78 5.73
N GLU A 717 -31.24 24.64 6.07
CA GLU A 717 -31.42 25.96 5.47
C GLU A 717 -30.33 26.97 5.84
N GLU A 718 -29.54 26.69 6.88
CA GLU A 718 -28.40 27.51 7.31
C GLU A 718 -27.05 27.04 6.74
N ARG A 719 -27.02 25.93 5.99
CA ARG A 719 -25.80 25.47 5.31
C ARG A 719 -25.49 26.33 4.10
N SER A 720 -24.22 26.71 3.95
CA SER A 720 -23.81 27.57 2.83
C SER A 720 -23.89 26.88 1.47
N ARG A 721 -23.75 25.56 1.43
CA ARG A 721 -23.78 24.76 0.21
C ARG A 721 -24.62 23.51 0.44
N LEU A 722 -25.44 23.16 -0.55
CA LEU A 722 -26.30 21.98 -0.52
C LEU A 722 -26.08 21.14 -1.78
N TRP A 723 -25.74 19.86 -1.62
CA TRP A 723 -25.45 18.93 -2.72
C TRP A 723 -26.06 17.54 -2.54
N PHE A 724 -26.46 17.18 -1.32
CA PHE A 724 -27.19 15.93 -1.07
C PHE A 724 -28.64 16.07 -1.54
N ARG A 725 -29.07 15.19 -2.45
CA ARG A 725 -30.39 15.23 -3.09
C ARG A 725 -31.52 15.39 -2.06
N ASP A 726 -31.54 14.57 -1.04
CA ASP A 726 -32.63 14.58 -0.05
C ASP A 726 -32.68 15.89 0.75
N ASP A 727 -31.52 16.38 1.18
CA ASP A 727 -31.39 17.64 1.92
C ASP A 727 -31.86 18.82 1.07
N VAL A 728 -31.50 18.83 -0.22
CA VAL A 728 -31.91 19.87 -1.17
C VAL A 728 -33.42 19.83 -1.43
N LEU A 729 -33.99 18.63 -1.61
CA LEU A 729 -35.44 18.45 -1.79
C LEU A 729 -36.22 18.89 -0.54
N ASP A 730 -35.72 18.60 0.66
CA ASP A 730 -36.35 19.03 1.91
C ASP A 730 -36.47 20.56 1.99
N VAL A 731 -35.35 21.26 1.73
CA VAL A 731 -35.29 22.72 1.74
C VAL A 731 -36.18 23.35 0.67
N LEU A 732 -36.18 22.79 -0.55
CA LEU A 732 -36.94 23.34 -1.67
C LEU A 732 -38.44 23.07 -1.55
N SER A 733 -38.84 21.86 -1.14
CA SER A 733 -40.26 21.48 -1.00
C SER A 733 -40.97 22.24 0.11
N LYS A 734 -40.26 22.56 1.20
CA LYS A 734 -40.78 23.34 2.34
C LYS A 734 -40.62 24.85 2.20
N GLU A 735 -39.98 25.33 1.13
CA GLU A 735 -39.66 26.75 0.92
C GLU A 735 -38.89 27.39 2.11
N THR A 736 -38.00 26.62 2.78
CA THR A 736 -37.29 27.04 4.00
C THR A 736 -35.94 27.72 3.75
N GLY A 737 -35.40 27.65 2.54
CA GLY A 737 -34.05 28.16 2.24
C GLY A 737 -33.83 29.62 2.67
N THR A 738 -32.68 29.91 3.27
CA THR A 738 -32.33 31.26 3.76
C THR A 738 -31.21 31.89 2.93
N LYS A 739 -30.81 33.11 3.32
CA LYS A 739 -29.68 33.84 2.73
C LYS A 739 -28.32 33.15 2.97
N ALA A 740 -28.26 32.14 3.83
CA ALA A 740 -27.04 31.37 4.09
C ALA A 740 -26.63 30.55 2.86
N ILE A 741 -27.59 30.05 2.07
CA ILE A 741 -27.33 29.21 0.90
C ILE A 741 -26.71 30.04 -0.23
N GLU A 742 -25.45 29.75 -0.52
CA GLU A 742 -24.65 30.33 -1.60
C GLU A 742 -24.51 29.41 -2.81
N GLY A 743 -24.58 28.09 -2.61
CA GLY A 743 -24.50 27.10 -3.67
C GLY A 743 -25.50 25.97 -3.51
N LEU A 744 -26.13 25.53 -4.60
CA LEU A 744 -27.13 24.47 -4.59
C LEU A 744 -27.00 23.56 -5.81
N ALA A 745 -26.95 22.24 -5.59
CA ALA A 745 -26.96 21.22 -6.62
C ALA A 745 -28.12 20.23 -6.42
N LEU A 746 -29.02 20.12 -7.40
CA LEU A 746 -30.09 19.12 -7.43
C LEU A 746 -29.99 18.29 -8.72
N LYS A 747 -29.65 17.02 -8.57
CA LYS A 747 -29.57 16.06 -9.69
C LYS A 747 -30.59 14.95 -9.47
N LEU A 748 -31.58 14.88 -10.36
CA LEU A 748 -32.63 13.87 -10.38
C LEU A 748 -32.45 12.94 -11.59
N PRO A 749 -32.79 11.64 -11.46
CA PRO A 749 -32.84 10.74 -12.59
C PRO A 749 -33.85 11.23 -13.64
N LYS A 750 -33.57 11.07 -14.95
CA LYS A 750 -34.47 11.51 -16.04
C LYS A 750 -35.91 10.98 -15.92
N ALA A 751 -36.10 9.80 -15.32
CA ALA A 751 -37.42 9.20 -15.11
C ALA A 751 -38.30 9.97 -14.10
N ASN A 752 -37.70 10.75 -13.20
CA ASN A 752 -38.40 11.43 -12.11
C ASN A 752 -38.25 12.95 -12.27
N THR A 753 -38.91 13.51 -13.28
CA THR A 753 -38.96 14.98 -13.44
C THR A 753 -39.89 15.55 -12.38
N GLU A 754 -39.33 16.02 -11.25
CA GLU A 754 -40.08 16.74 -10.24
C GLU A 754 -40.19 18.22 -10.58
N LYS A 755 -41.37 18.78 -10.29
CA LYS A 755 -41.66 20.21 -10.46
C LYS A 755 -41.36 20.94 -9.16
N VAL A 756 -40.37 21.83 -9.20
CA VAL A 756 -40.01 22.68 -8.06
C VAL A 756 -40.52 24.10 -8.29
N ARG A 757 -41.21 24.68 -7.31
CA ARG A 757 -41.68 26.07 -7.41
C ARG A 757 -40.50 27.03 -7.30
N THR A 758 -40.38 27.98 -8.22
CA THR A 758 -39.32 29.01 -8.16
C THR A 758 -39.38 29.86 -6.89
N LYS A 759 -40.55 29.95 -6.25
CA LYS A 759 -40.75 30.64 -4.97
C LYS A 759 -39.85 30.11 -3.85
N ALA A 760 -39.43 28.84 -3.91
CA ALA A 760 -38.48 28.26 -2.96
C ALA A 760 -37.12 28.99 -2.92
N PHE A 761 -36.71 29.60 -4.03
CA PHE A 761 -35.45 30.34 -4.13
C PHE A 761 -35.55 31.79 -3.63
N LYS A 762 -36.77 32.30 -3.38
CA LYS A 762 -37.03 33.73 -3.13
C LYS A 762 -36.21 34.31 -1.97
N LYS A 763 -35.97 33.52 -0.92
CA LYS A 763 -35.22 33.91 0.28
C LYS A 763 -33.71 33.64 0.18
N MET A 764 -33.25 32.86 -0.80
CA MET A 764 -31.84 32.50 -1.02
C MET A 764 -31.07 33.63 -1.71
N LYS A 765 -31.02 34.80 -1.06
CA LYS A 765 -30.50 36.04 -1.69
C LYS A 765 -29.02 36.00 -2.05
N LYS A 766 -28.21 35.13 -1.44
CA LYS A 766 -26.78 35.00 -1.74
C LYS A 766 -26.45 33.84 -2.70
N LEU A 767 -27.46 33.17 -3.26
CA LEU A 767 -27.24 32.05 -4.18
C LEU A 767 -26.45 32.51 -5.41
N ARG A 768 -25.22 32.00 -5.53
CA ARG A 768 -24.26 32.33 -6.59
C ARG A 768 -23.92 31.15 -7.50
N LEU A 769 -24.10 29.90 -7.03
CA LEU A 769 -23.86 28.67 -7.79
C LEU A 769 -25.13 27.81 -7.84
N LEU A 770 -25.63 27.50 -9.04
CA LEU A 770 -26.82 26.66 -9.21
C LEU A 770 -26.57 25.57 -10.25
N GLN A 771 -26.68 24.30 -9.80
CA GLN A 771 -26.58 23.12 -10.65
C GLN A 771 -27.87 22.32 -10.60
N LEU A 772 -28.47 22.05 -11.76
CA LEU A 772 -29.73 21.32 -11.91
C LEU A 772 -29.58 20.23 -12.97
N ALA A 773 -30.13 19.04 -12.73
CA ALA A 773 -30.26 17.99 -13.73
C ALA A 773 -31.57 17.24 -13.51
N GLY A 774 -32.40 17.10 -14.55
CA GLY A 774 -33.69 16.40 -14.45
C GLY A 774 -34.74 17.12 -13.60
N VAL A 775 -34.65 18.45 -13.47
CA VAL A 775 -35.54 19.29 -12.65
C VAL A 775 -36.29 20.27 -13.53
N GLU A 776 -37.60 20.43 -13.31
CA GLU A 776 -38.44 21.46 -13.93
C GLU A 776 -38.77 22.55 -12.90
N LEU A 777 -38.36 23.79 -13.16
CA LEU A 777 -38.77 24.92 -12.32
C LEU A 777 -40.06 25.53 -12.85
N VAL A 778 -41.03 25.72 -11.95
CA VAL A 778 -42.36 26.27 -12.27
C VAL A 778 -42.59 27.57 -11.50
N GLY A 779 -43.04 28.60 -12.21
CA GLY A 779 -43.40 29.90 -11.63
C GLY A 779 -42.54 31.04 -12.16
N ASP A 780 -42.40 32.08 -11.34
CA ASP A 780 -41.67 33.30 -11.69
C ASP A 780 -40.16 33.13 -11.46
N PHE A 781 -39.37 33.31 -12.52
CA PHE A 781 -37.92 33.18 -12.49
C PHE A 781 -37.22 34.40 -11.84
N GLU A 782 -37.94 35.50 -11.56
CA GLU A 782 -37.43 36.65 -10.77
C GLU A 782 -37.07 36.27 -9.33
N TYR A 783 -37.59 35.14 -8.84
CA TYR A 783 -37.26 34.64 -7.50
C TYR A 783 -35.85 34.05 -7.40
N ILE A 784 -35.22 33.69 -8.52
CA ILE A 784 -33.84 33.23 -8.52
C ILE A 784 -32.92 34.43 -8.26
N SER A 785 -31.94 34.26 -7.38
CA SER A 785 -31.07 35.34 -6.93
C SER A 785 -30.42 36.10 -8.09
N LYS A 786 -30.39 37.43 -8.00
CA LYS A 786 -29.64 38.31 -8.90
C LYS A 786 -28.13 38.22 -8.72
N ASP A 787 -27.68 37.49 -7.69
CA ASP A 787 -26.26 37.22 -7.42
C ASP A 787 -25.74 35.93 -8.10
N LEU A 788 -26.54 35.28 -8.94
CA LEU A 788 -26.13 34.08 -9.63
C LEU A 788 -24.94 34.33 -10.56
N ARG A 789 -23.86 33.56 -10.43
CA ARG A 789 -22.65 33.64 -11.27
C ARG A 789 -22.52 32.43 -12.20
N TRP A 790 -23.03 31.27 -11.78
CA TRP A 790 -23.00 30.05 -12.59
C TRP A 790 -24.35 29.35 -12.56
N LEU A 791 -24.84 29.04 -13.76
CA LEU A 791 -25.99 28.20 -13.98
C LEU A 791 -25.58 27.00 -14.84
N CYS A 792 -25.62 25.81 -14.26
CA CYS A 792 -25.51 24.54 -14.99
C CYS A 792 -26.86 23.83 -14.91
N TRP A 793 -27.56 23.68 -16.04
CA TRP A 793 -28.88 23.07 -16.07
C TRP A 793 -28.97 22.04 -17.19
N HIS A 794 -28.61 20.82 -16.85
CA HIS A 794 -28.66 19.69 -17.75
C HIS A 794 -30.10 19.22 -17.96
N GLY A 795 -30.53 19.12 -19.22
CA GLY A 795 -31.91 18.79 -19.55
C GLY A 795 -32.88 19.95 -19.37
N PHE A 796 -32.45 21.19 -19.61
CA PHE A 796 -33.31 22.37 -19.49
C PHE A 796 -34.59 22.21 -20.33
N PRO A 797 -35.79 22.28 -19.71
CA PRO A 797 -37.01 21.77 -20.33
C PRO A 797 -37.72 22.77 -21.26
N LEU A 798 -37.45 24.07 -21.13
CA LEU A 798 -38.16 25.11 -21.87
C LEU A 798 -37.54 25.32 -23.26
N THR A 799 -38.36 25.77 -24.21
CA THR A 799 -37.92 26.06 -25.59
C THR A 799 -37.10 27.35 -25.72
N CYS A 800 -37.16 28.23 -24.72
CA CYS A 800 -36.35 29.44 -24.60
C CYS A 800 -36.22 29.87 -23.15
N ILE A 801 -35.18 30.64 -22.82
CA ILE A 801 -35.03 31.24 -21.49
C ILE A 801 -36.15 32.29 -21.29
N PRO A 802 -36.89 32.25 -20.17
CA PRO A 802 -37.95 33.21 -19.86
C PRO A 802 -37.44 34.65 -19.73
N ARG A 803 -38.22 35.65 -20.18
CA ARG A 803 -37.83 37.08 -20.10
C ARG A 803 -37.58 37.55 -18.66
N ASN A 804 -38.34 37.03 -17.70
CA ASN A 804 -38.24 37.34 -16.28
C ASN A 804 -37.01 36.71 -15.60
N PHE A 805 -36.24 35.87 -16.31
CA PHE A 805 -34.93 35.39 -15.86
C PHE A 805 -33.80 36.35 -16.27
N TYR A 806 -33.89 37.62 -15.91
CA TYR A 806 -32.81 38.58 -16.18
C TYR A 806 -31.70 38.46 -15.11
N GLN A 807 -30.54 37.97 -15.52
CA GLN A 807 -29.41 37.65 -14.65
C GLN A 807 -28.09 38.23 -15.18
N GLY A 808 -28.02 39.56 -15.32
CA GLY A 808 -26.85 40.28 -15.88
C GLY A 808 -25.52 40.06 -15.13
N SER A 809 -25.55 39.41 -13.97
CA SER A 809 -24.37 39.08 -13.19
C SER A 809 -23.80 37.68 -13.47
N LEU A 810 -24.48 36.86 -14.28
CA LEU A 810 -24.03 35.53 -14.69
C LEU A 810 -22.72 35.61 -15.47
N VAL A 811 -21.82 34.68 -15.15
CA VAL A 811 -20.53 34.49 -15.82
C VAL A 811 -20.55 33.26 -16.71
N SER A 812 -21.31 32.22 -16.34
CA SER A 812 -21.39 30.98 -17.10
C SER A 812 -22.81 30.45 -17.15
N ILE A 813 -23.27 30.13 -18.36
CA ILE A 813 -24.53 29.46 -18.65
C ILE A 813 -24.21 28.16 -19.40
N GLN A 814 -24.60 27.03 -18.81
CA GLN A 814 -24.40 25.70 -19.37
C GLN A 814 -25.75 24.96 -19.42
N LEU A 815 -26.34 24.87 -20.61
CA LEU A 815 -27.66 24.28 -20.85
C LEU A 815 -27.51 23.07 -21.78
N GLU A 816 -26.72 22.11 -21.33
CA GLU A 816 -26.48 20.89 -22.09
C GLU A 816 -27.76 20.02 -22.16
N ASN A 817 -27.93 19.31 -23.27
CA ASN A 817 -29.08 18.42 -23.50
C ASN A 817 -30.43 19.15 -23.37
N SER A 818 -30.50 20.42 -23.78
CA SER A 818 -31.68 21.26 -23.61
C SER A 818 -32.73 21.08 -24.70
N ASN A 819 -33.97 21.48 -24.38
CA ASN A 819 -35.08 21.61 -25.33
C ASN A 819 -35.10 22.96 -26.06
N ILE A 820 -34.05 23.76 -25.96
CA ILE A 820 -34.02 25.11 -26.50
C ILE A 820 -34.09 25.06 -28.03
N THR A 821 -35.05 25.80 -28.57
CA THR A 821 -35.13 26.10 -30.01
C THR A 821 -34.47 27.44 -30.33
N ILE A 822 -34.59 28.41 -29.41
CA ILE A 822 -34.04 29.77 -29.46
C ILE A 822 -33.65 30.17 -28.04
N LEU A 823 -32.44 30.68 -27.82
CA LEU A 823 -31.94 30.97 -26.47
C LEU A 823 -32.79 32.01 -25.74
N TRP A 824 -33.10 33.13 -26.39
CA TRP A 824 -33.97 34.20 -25.89
C TRP A 824 -34.77 34.82 -27.02
N LYS A 825 -36.02 35.23 -26.74
CA LYS A 825 -36.86 35.95 -27.70
C LYS A 825 -36.36 37.37 -27.96
N GLU A 826 -35.78 37.99 -26.94
CA GLU A 826 -35.16 39.32 -27.00
C GLU A 826 -33.79 39.23 -26.34
N ALA A 827 -32.75 39.70 -27.04
CA ALA A 827 -31.39 39.64 -26.55
C ALA A 827 -31.25 40.47 -25.26
N GLN A 828 -30.78 39.85 -24.18
CA GLN A 828 -30.52 40.52 -22.90
C GLN A 828 -29.05 40.92 -22.79
N LEU A 829 -28.76 42.13 -22.32
CA LEU A 829 -27.39 42.58 -22.07
C LEU A 829 -26.79 41.80 -20.90
N MET A 830 -25.81 40.94 -21.19
CA MET A 830 -25.14 40.08 -20.22
C MET A 830 -23.65 40.42 -20.18
N GLU A 831 -23.32 41.58 -19.59
CA GLU A 831 -21.94 42.08 -19.57
C GLU A 831 -20.96 41.14 -18.87
N LYS A 832 -21.40 40.36 -17.87
CA LYS A 832 -20.49 39.46 -17.13
C LYS A 832 -20.33 38.09 -17.77
N LEU A 833 -21.14 37.74 -18.77
CA LEU A 833 -21.15 36.40 -19.35
C LEU A 833 -19.87 36.14 -20.14
N LYS A 834 -19.12 35.11 -19.72
CA LYS A 834 -17.88 34.66 -20.33
C LYS A 834 -18.01 33.30 -21.00
N ILE A 835 -18.90 32.44 -20.52
CA ILE A 835 -19.05 31.05 -20.99
C ILE A 835 -20.51 30.79 -21.35
N LEU A 836 -20.73 30.30 -22.57
CA LEU A 836 -22.02 29.84 -23.05
C LEU A 836 -21.87 28.45 -23.69
N ILE A 837 -22.45 27.45 -23.03
CA ILE A 837 -22.46 26.05 -23.49
C ILE A 837 -23.90 25.63 -23.74
N LEU A 838 -24.20 25.25 -24.99
CA LEU A 838 -25.51 24.79 -25.45
C LEU A 838 -25.41 23.42 -26.14
N SER A 839 -24.37 22.64 -25.84
CA SER A 839 -24.11 21.34 -26.44
C SER A 839 -25.28 20.35 -26.26
N HIS A 840 -25.48 19.48 -27.23
CA HIS A 840 -26.57 18.50 -27.30
C HIS A 840 -27.97 19.12 -27.29
N SER A 841 -28.10 20.39 -27.72
CA SER A 841 -29.41 21.03 -27.88
C SER A 841 -30.03 20.60 -29.21
N HIS A 842 -30.66 19.42 -29.22
CA HIS A 842 -31.17 18.77 -30.43
C HIS A 842 -32.26 19.56 -31.19
N TYR A 843 -32.85 20.58 -30.56
CA TYR A 843 -33.89 21.43 -31.16
C TYR A 843 -33.39 22.81 -31.59
N LEU A 844 -32.13 23.17 -31.28
CA LEU A 844 -31.55 24.46 -31.61
C LEU A 844 -31.37 24.57 -33.12
N THR A 845 -31.96 25.60 -33.73
CA THR A 845 -31.95 25.77 -35.20
C THR A 845 -30.97 26.84 -35.69
N HIS A 846 -30.75 27.85 -34.86
CA HIS A 846 -29.84 28.97 -35.10
C HIS A 846 -29.14 29.37 -33.80
N THR A 847 -27.96 29.98 -33.90
CA THR A 847 -27.26 30.55 -32.73
C THR A 847 -28.01 31.79 -32.20
N PRO A 848 -27.79 32.18 -30.93
CA PRO A 848 -28.37 33.42 -30.41
C PRO A 848 -27.84 34.68 -31.12
N ASP A 849 -28.56 35.78 -30.94
CA ASP A 849 -27.99 37.12 -31.15
C ASP A 849 -26.88 37.37 -30.11
N PHE A 850 -25.70 37.72 -30.61
CA PHE A 850 -24.47 37.91 -29.85
C PHE A 850 -24.19 39.39 -29.53
N SER A 851 -24.97 40.33 -30.07
CA SER A 851 -24.74 41.78 -29.94
C SER A 851 -24.71 42.25 -28.48
N ASN A 852 -25.42 41.53 -27.61
CA ASN A 852 -25.57 41.83 -26.18
C ASN A 852 -24.66 40.96 -25.27
N LEU A 853 -23.67 40.26 -25.84
CA LEU A 853 -22.73 39.39 -25.12
C LEU A 853 -21.26 39.85 -25.29
N PRO A 854 -20.90 41.11 -24.91
CA PRO A 854 -19.63 41.73 -25.30
C PRO A 854 -18.38 41.08 -24.69
N ASN A 855 -18.53 40.34 -23.59
CA ASN A 855 -17.41 39.73 -22.86
C ASN A 855 -17.37 38.21 -22.96
N LEU A 856 -18.11 37.61 -23.91
CA LEU A 856 -18.10 36.16 -24.10
C LEU A 856 -16.70 35.70 -24.55
N GLU A 857 -16.14 34.75 -23.82
CA GLU A 857 -14.80 34.18 -24.06
C GLU A 857 -14.87 32.75 -24.63
N LYS A 858 -15.94 32.00 -24.35
CA LYS A 858 -16.11 30.60 -24.75
C LYS A 858 -17.54 30.34 -25.23
N LEU A 859 -17.68 29.79 -26.42
CA LEU A 859 -18.94 29.37 -27.03
C LEU A 859 -18.84 27.91 -27.49
N GLU A 860 -19.66 27.03 -26.90
CA GLU A 860 -19.69 25.61 -27.28
C GLU A 860 -21.12 25.16 -27.66
N LEU A 861 -21.24 24.67 -28.88
CA LEU A 861 -22.44 24.05 -29.44
C LEU A 861 -22.01 22.72 -30.07
N ILE A 862 -21.70 21.73 -29.22
CA ILE A 862 -21.30 20.39 -29.68
C ILE A 862 -22.55 19.55 -29.91
N ASP A 863 -22.63 18.79 -31.01
CA ASP A 863 -23.73 17.89 -31.34
C ASP A 863 -25.11 18.60 -31.28
N CYS A 864 -25.23 19.71 -32.01
CA CYS A 864 -26.50 20.40 -32.25
C CYS A 864 -27.03 20.04 -33.66
N PRO A 865 -27.66 18.87 -33.86
CA PRO A 865 -27.93 18.32 -35.19
C PRO A 865 -28.94 19.12 -36.03
N ARG A 866 -29.71 20.03 -35.42
CA ARG A 866 -30.64 20.93 -36.12
C ARG A 866 -30.06 22.31 -36.38
N LEU A 867 -28.87 22.63 -35.87
CA LEU A 867 -28.24 23.92 -36.10
C LEU A 867 -27.90 24.05 -37.58
N CYS A 868 -28.56 24.98 -38.27
CA CYS A 868 -28.40 25.17 -39.72
C CYS A 868 -27.65 26.47 -40.05
N GLU A 869 -27.73 27.47 -39.17
CA GLU A 869 -27.24 28.82 -39.40
C GLU A 869 -26.61 29.42 -38.13
N VAL A 870 -25.53 30.19 -38.33
CA VAL A 870 -24.86 30.97 -37.29
C VAL A 870 -25.10 32.45 -37.58
N SER A 871 -25.54 33.19 -36.57
CA SER A 871 -25.89 34.60 -36.67
C SER A 871 -24.68 35.46 -37.10
N ASP A 872 -24.90 36.38 -38.03
CA ASP A 872 -23.89 37.34 -38.47
C ASP A 872 -23.40 38.25 -37.33
N THR A 873 -24.20 38.41 -36.27
CA THR A 873 -23.83 39.20 -35.08
C THR A 873 -22.66 38.62 -34.30
N ILE A 874 -22.19 37.42 -34.65
CA ILE A 874 -21.02 36.75 -34.03
C ILE A 874 -19.77 37.65 -34.04
N VAL A 875 -19.67 38.58 -34.99
CA VAL A 875 -18.61 39.59 -35.06
C VAL A 875 -18.50 40.48 -33.81
N HIS A 876 -19.57 40.63 -33.03
CA HIS A 876 -19.55 41.42 -31.80
C HIS A 876 -18.81 40.73 -30.65
N LEU A 877 -18.45 39.44 -30.80
CA LEU A 877 -17.76 38.65 -29.77
C LEU A 877 -16.26 38.97 -29.71
N ASN A 878 -15.91 40.23 -29.44
CA ASN A 878 -14.53 40.73 -29.49
C ASN A 878 -13.55 40.08 -28.50
N LYS A 879 -14.04 39.34 -27.49
CA LYS A 879 -13.22 38.65 -26.48
C LYS A 879 -13.26 37.12 -26.61
N VAL A 880 -13.92 36.58 -27.62
CA VAL A 880 -14.05 35.12 -27.76
C VAL A 880 -12.70 34.49 -28.06
N LEU A 881 -12.36 33.44 -27.32
CA LEU A 881 -11.12 32.69 -27.42
C LEU A 881 -11.36 31.30 -28.00
N LEU A 882 -12.53 30.70 -27.75
CA LEU A 882 -12.90 29.36 -28.23
C LEU A 882 -14.31 29.37 -28.80
N ILE A 883 -14.44 28.83 -30.01
CA ILE A 883 -15.73 28.50 -30.63
C ILE A 883 -15.69 27.03 -31.07
N SER A 884 -16.65 26.25 -30.60
CA SER A 884 -16.87 24.87 -31.05
C SER A 884 -18.28 24.70 -31.60
N PHE A 885 -18.36 24.23 -32.84
CA PHE A 885 -19.56 23.72 -33.51
C PHE A 885 -19.43 22.24 -33.81
N GLN A 886 -18.61 21.51 -33.06
CA GLN A 886 -18.33 20.09 -33.31
C GLN A 886 -19.62 19.28 -33.49
N ASP A 887 -19.66 18.40 -34.47
CA ASP A 887 -20.79 17.51 -34.79
C ASP A 887 -22.13 18.24 -35.10
N CYS A 888 -22.08 19.52 -35.49
CA CYS A 888 -23.24 20.24 -36.03
C CYS A 888 -23.54 19.85 -37.48
N ILE A 889 -24.07 18.63 -37.68
CA ILE A 889 -24.20 17.98 -39.00
C ILE A 889 -25.05 18.73 -40.06
N ARG A 890 -25.89 19.69 -39.67
CA ARG A 890 -26.71 20.49 -40.61
C ARG A 890 -26.14 21.87 -40.92
N LEU A 891 -25.09 22.28 -40.22
CA LEU A 891 -24.46 23.59 -40.42
C LEU A 891 -23.80 23.61 -41.80
N ARG A 892 -24.29 24.49 -42.68
CA ARG A 892 -23.89 24.48 -44.11
C ARG A 892 -22.71 25.39 -44.39
N LYS A 893 -22.64 26.53 -43.72
CA LYS A 893 -21.61 27.55 -43.93
C LYS A 893 -21.42 28.35 -42.66
N LEU A 894 -20.24 28.94 -42.53
CA LEU A 894 -19.97 29.96 -41.53
C LEU A 894 -20.28 31.35 -42.11
N PRO A 895 -20.83 32.29 -41.32
CA PRO A 895 -20.99 33.67 -41.76
C PRO A 895 -19.61 34.31 -41.99
N ARG A 896 -19.46 35.12 -43.04
CA ARG A 896 -18.18 35.80 -43.31
C ARG A 896 -17.70 36.68 -42.14
N SER A 897 -18.63 37.10 -41.30
CA SER A 897 -18.36 37.91 -40.12
C SER A 897 -17.54 37.15 -39.05
N ILE A 898 -17.54 35.80 -39.05
CA ILE A 898 -16.73 35.00 -38.10
C ILE A 898 -15.22 35.20 -38.31
N TYR A 899 -14.78 35.38 -39.55
CA TYR A 899 -13.36 35.52 -39.89
C TYR A 899 -12.77 36.86 -39.43
N LYS A 900 -13.64 37.81 -39.05
CA LYS A 900 -13.23 39.13 -38.51
C LYS A 900 -12.90 39.07 -37.00
N LEU A 901 -13.04 37.91 -36.36
CA LEU A 901 -12.77 37.73 -34.93
C LEU A 901 -11.27 37.71 -34.65
N LYS A 902 -10.73 38.85 -34.20
CA LYS A 902 -9.29 39.02 -33.91
C LYS A 902 -8.79 38.25 -32.69
N SER A 903 -9.65 37.95 -31.73
CA SER A 903 -9.28 37.32 -30.44
C SER A 903 -9.39 35.79 -30.44
N LEU A 904 -10.06 35.21 -31.44
CA LEU A 904 -10.38 33.78 -31.49
C LEU A 904 -9.10 32.96 -31.65
N LYS A 905 -8.83 32.06 -30.70
CA LYS A 905 -7.65 31.18 -30.68
C LYS A 905 -7.94 29.77 -31.18
N THR A 906 -9.12 29.25 -30.84
CA THR A 906 -9.51 27.87 -31.16
C THR A 906 -10.85 27.85 -31.88
N LEU A 907 -10.86 27.30 -33.10
CA LEU A 907 -12.06 27.04 -33.88
C LEU A 907 -12.20 25.55 -34.17
N ILE A 908 -13.27 24.94 -33.67
CA ILE A 908 -13.58 23.52 -33.85
C ILE A 908 -14.88 23.38 -34.67
N LEU A 909 -14.75 22.76 -35.83
CA LEU A 909 -15.78 22.42 -36.81
C LEU A 909 -15.80 20.91 -37.12
N SER A 910 -15.06 20.11 -36.36
CA SER A 910 -14.97 18.66 -36.54
C SER A 910 -16.37 18.05 -36.67
N GLY A 911 -16.59 17.20 -37.66
CA GLY A 911 -17.90 16.54 -37.86
C GLY A 911 -19.02 17.43 -38.43
N CYS A 912 -18.75 18.68 -38.81
CA CYS A 912 -19.71 19.52 -39.54
C CYS A 912 -19.86 19.06 -41.00
N LEU A 913 -20.61 17.97 -41.23
CA LEU A 913 -20.70 17.25 -42.50
C LEU A 913 -21.15 18.07 -43.72
N LYS A 914 -21.78 19.24 -43.53
CA LYS A 914 -22.28 20.09 -44.62
C LYS A 914 -21.44 21.33 -44.89
N ILE A 915 -20.40 21.59 -44.10
CA ILE A 915 -19.42 22.64 -44.41
C ILE A 915 -18.50 22.09 -45.49
N ASP A 916 -18.62 22.64 -46.70
CA ASP A 916 -17.90 22.19 -47.91
C ASP A 916 -16.71 23.08 -48.29
N LYS A 917 -16.61 24.27 -47.69
CA LYS A 917 -15.48 25.18 -47.85
C LYS A 917 -15.25 26.06 -46.63
N LEU A 918 -14.01 26.49 -46.47
CA LEU A 918 -13.62 27.64 -45.66
C LEU A 918 -13.24 28.79 -46.61
N GLU A 919 -13.52 30.02 -46.22
CA GLU A 919 -13.22 31.20 -47.05
C GLU A 919 -11.76 31.62 -46.87
N GLU A 920 -11.19 32.30 -47.89
CA GLU A 920 -9.83 32.87 -47.82
C GLU A 920 -9.71 33.98 -46.75
N ASP A 921 -10.83 34.48 -46.24
CA ASP A 921 -10.88 35.47 -45.15
C ASP A 921 -10.26 34.97 -43.83
N LEU A 922 -9.95 33.67 -43.69
CA LEU A 922 -9.23 33.08 -42.54
C LEU A 922 -7.94 33.83 -42.16
N GLU A 923 -7.25 34.46 -43.11
CA GLU A 923 -6.05 35.28 -42.85
C GLU A 923 -6.33 36.47 -41.90
N GLN A 924 -7.59 36.92 -41.81
CA GLN A 924 -8.01 38.02 -40.92
C GLN A 924 -8.08 37.59 -39.44
N MET A 925 -8.05 36.29 -39.14
CA MET A 925 -8.11 35.75 -37.78
C MET A 925 -6.72 35.76 -37.12
N GLU A 926 -6.26 36.95 -36.76
CA GLU A 926 -4.88 37.22 -36.29
C GLU A 926 -4.42 36.32 -35.11
N SER A 927 -5.33 35.94 -34.20
CA SER A 927 -4.99 35.12 -33.01
C SER A 927 -5.25 33.62 -33.16
N LEU A 928 -5.71 33.13 -34.32
CA LEU A 928 -6.13 31.73 -34.47
C LEU A 928 -4.94 30.78 -34.39
N THR A 929 -4.83 30.00 -33.31
CA THR A 929 -3.75 29.03 -33.09
C THR A 929 -4.14 27.61 -33.45
N THR A 930 -5.42 27.27 -33.31
CA THR A 930 -5.91 25.90 -33.46
C THR A 930 -7.15 25.86 -34.34
N LEU A 931 -7.07 25.16 -35.47
CA LEU A 931 -8.18 24.92 -36.39
C LEU A 931 -8.42 23.42 -36.56
N VAL A 932 -9.58 22.95 -36.11
CA VAL A 932 -9.99 21.54 -36.22
C VAL A 932 -11.24 21.47 -37.06
N ALA A 933 -11.15 20.97 -38.28
CA ALA A 933 -12.22 20.86 -39.26
C ALA A 933 -12.13 19.55 -40.04
N ASP A 934 -11.67 18.48 -39.37
CA ASP A 934 -11.74 17.12 -39.85
C ASP A 934 -13.19 16.64 -39.96
N LYS A 935 -13.42 15.62 -40.78
CA LYS A 935 -14.77 15.04 -40.97
C LYS A 935 -15.80 16.08 -41.44
N THR A 936 -15.37 17.05 -42.22
CA THR A 936 -16.21 18.01 -42.93
C THR A 936 -16.31 17.63 -44.41
N ALA A 937 -17.14 18.32 -45.19
CA ALA A 937 -17.16 18.19 -46.64
C ALA A 937 -16.07 19.05 -47.34
N ILE A 938 -15.15 19.65 -46.58
CA ILE A 938 -14.08 20.48 -47.13
C ILE A 938 -13.08 19.58 -47.87
N THR A 939 -12.91 19.85 -49.16
CA THR A 939 -12.04 19.05 -50.05
C THR A 939 -10.72 19.75 -50.38
N ARG A 940 -10.62 21.06 -50.11
CA ARG A 940 -9.44 21.87 -50.41
C ARG A 940 -9.14 22.78 -49.23
N VAL A 941 -7.86 22.82 -48.84
CA VAL A 941 -7.34 23.76 -47.84
C VAL A 941 -7.27 25.16 -48.48
N PRO A 942 -7.83 26.21 -47.86
CA PRO A 942 -7.65 27.61 -48.29
C PRO A 942 -6.18 28.04 -48.31
N VAL A 943 -5.79 28.87 -49.27
CA VAL A 943 -4.41 29.36 -49.39
C VAL A 943 -4.02 30.22 -48.19
N SER A 944 -4.98 30.97 -47.65
CA SER A 944 -4.86 31.82 -46.47
C SER A 944 -4.37 31.10 -45.22
N ILE A 945 -4.63 29.80 -45.06
CA ILE A 945 -4.20 29.02 -43.90
C ILE A 945 -2.68 28.98 -43.79
N VAL A 946 -1.99 28.77 -44.92
CA VAL A 946 -0.52 28.70 -44.96
C VAL A 946 0.11 30.09 -44.80
N ARG A 947 -0.63 31.16 -45.13
CA ARG A 947 -0.21 32.55 -44.91
C ARG A 947 -0.42 33.00 -43.46
N SER A 948 -1.29 32.33 -42.71
CA SER A 948 -1.53 32.66 -41.32
C SER A 948 -0.28 32.38 -40.47
N LYS A 949 0.19 33.41 -39.75
CA LYS A 949 1.38 33.33 -38.90
C LYS A 949 1.11 32.75 -37.51
N SER A 950 -0.16 32.64 -37.12
CA SER A 950 -0.57 32.26 -35.76
C SER A 950 -0.98 30.79 -35.62
N ILE A 951 -1.37 30.14 -36.71
CA ILE A 951 -1.82 28.73 -36.67
C ILE A 951 -0.66 27.83 -36.25
N GLY A 952 -0.82 27.18 -35.11
CA GLY A 952 0.12 26.21 -34.55
C GLY A 952 -0.30 24.75 -34.78
N TYR A 953 -1.60 24.45 -34.73
CA TYR A 953 -2.15 23.11 -34.97
C TYR A 953 -3.31 23.17 -35.96
N ILE A 954 -3.33 22.21 -36.88
CA ILE A 954 -4.38 22.07 -37.89
C ILE A 954 -4.82 20.62 -38.02
N SER A 955 -6.13 20.40 -38.15
CA SER A 955 -6.72 19.16 -38.63
C SER A 955 -7.77 19.47 -39.69
N LEU A 956 -7.46 19.27 -40.97
CA LEU A 956 -8.31 19.67 -42.11
C LEU A 956 -7.93 18.90 -43.38
N CYS A 957 -8.92 18.48 -44.19
CA CYS A 957 -8.70 17.83 -45.49
C CYS A 957 -7.80 16.57 -45.44
N GLY A 958 -7.82 15.83 -44.33
CA GLY A 958 -6.96 14.65 -44.12
C GLY A 958 -5.52 14.97 -43.68
N TYR A 959 -5.21 16.24 -43.49
CA TYR A 959 -3.97 16.68 -42.85
C TYR A 959 -4.21 16.91 -41.35
N GLU A 960 -3.34 16.39 -40.49
CA GLU A 960 -3.41 16.55 -39.04
C GLU A 960 -2.01 16.74 -38.47
N GLY A 961 -1.84 17.72 -37.58
CA GLY A 961 -0.59 17.93 -36.85
C GLY A 961 -0.23 19.40 -36.66
N LEU A 962 1.04 19.64 -36.31
CA LEU A 962 1.56 21.00 -36.15
C LEU A 962 1.75 21.66 -37.52
N SER A 963 1.52 22.97 -37.59
CA SER A 963 1.53 23.73 -38.84
C SER A 963 2.85 23.60 -39.60
N HIS A 964 4.00 23.61 -38.91
CA HIS A 964 5.31 23.48 -39.52
C HIS A 964 5.55 22.12 -40.19
N ASP A 965 4.91 21.06 -39.71
CA ASP A 965 5.02 19.71 -40.29
C ASP A 965 4.05 19.52 -41.47
N VAL A 966 2.89 20.16 -41.37
CA VAL A 966 1.77 19.90 -42.28
C VAL A 966 1.76 20.86 -43.47
N PHE A 967 2.16 22.12 -43.28
CA PHE A 967 2.11 23.15 -44.33
C PHE A 967 2.92 22.80 -45.59
N PRO A 968 4.12 22.19 -45.50
CA PRO A 968 4.83 21.71 -46.69
C PRO A 968 3.96 20.76 -47.52
N SER A 969 3.33 19.77 -46.89
CA SER A 969 2.47 18.80 -47.57
C SER A 969 1.25 19.45 -48.23
N ILE A 970 0.65 20.44 -47.56
CA ILE A 970 -0.44 21.24 -48.13
C ILE A 970 0.03 22.00 -49.37
N ILE A 971 1.15 22.72 -49.30
CA ILE A 971 1.71 23.48 -50.44
C ILE A 971 2.02 22.55 -51.61
N TRP A 972 2.65 21.40 -51.35
CA TRP A 972 2.94 20.38 -52.35
C TRP A 972 1.67 19.87 -53.05
N SER A 973 0.57 19.72 -52.31
CA SER A 973 -0.72 19.32 -52.88
C SER A 973 -1.30 20.35 -53.85
N TRP A 974 -1.00 21.64 -53.67
CA TRP A 974 -1.40 22.71 -54.60
C TRP A 974 -0.50 22.81 -55.84
N MET A 975 0.79 22.48 -55.72
CA MET A 975 1.77 22.61 -56.80
C MET A 975 1.82 21.42 -57.76
N SER A 976 1.17 20.30 -57.41
CA SER A 976 1.08 19.12 -58.28
C SER A 976 0.22 19.44 -59.52
N PRO A 977 0.72 19.23 -60.76
CA PRO A 977 0.03 19.68 -61.97
C PRO A 977 -1.36 19.06 -62.07
N MET A 978 -2.36 19.93 -62.28
CA MET A 978 -3.75 19.59 -62.57
C MET A 978 -3.85 18.79 -63.87
N ASN A 979 -3.48 17.51 -63.85
CA ASN A 979 -4.27 16.56 -64.60
C ASN A 979 -5.65 16.55 -63.97
N SER A 980 -6.66 16.52 -64.84
CA SER A 980 -8.06 16.32 -64.50
C SER A 980 -8.22 15.53 -63.20
N LEU A 981 -9.18 15.94 -62.37
CA LEU A 981 -9.89 15.01 -61.50
C LEU A 981 -10.60 13.92 -62.35
N SER A 982 -9.90 13.27 -63.28
CA SER A 982 -10.16 11.89 -63.67
C SER A 982 -9.84 11.10 -62.43
N SER A 983 -10.86 10.91 -61.59
CA SER A 983 -10.90 9.90 -60.54
C SER A 983 -9.50 9.45 -60.10
N ARG A 984 -8.82 10.28 -59.27
CA ARG A 984 -8.05 9.67 -58.18
C ARG A 984 -9.04 8.66 -57.65
N ASN A 985 -8.73 7.37 -57.83
CA ASN A 985 -9.61 6.29 -57.49
C ASN A 985 -10.46 6.76 -56.32
N GLN A 986 -11.76 6.93 -56.56
CA GLN A 986 -12.69 6.73 -55.48
C GLN A 986 -12.50 5.25 -55.12
N THR A 987 -11.38 4.94 -54.45
CA THR A 987 -11.50 4.15 -53.26
C THR A 987 -12.69 4.79 -52.55
N PHE A 988 -13.75 4.02 -52.41
CA PHE A 988 -14.70 4.22 -51.35
C PHE A 988 -13.89 4.30 -50.03
N THR A 989 -13.29 5.46 -49.76
CA THR A 989 -12.58 5.82 -48.52
C THR A 989 -13.25 7.03 -47.87
N GLY A 990 -14.46 7.40 -48.34
CA GLY A 990 -15.36 8.34 -47.67
C GLY A 990 -16.20 7.73 -46.55
N ILE A 991 -15.82 6.55 -46.01
CA ILE A 991 -16.59 5.83 -44.99
C ILE A 991 -15.64 5.24 -43.94
N SER A 992 -15.27 6.01 -42.92
CA SER A 992 -14.90 5.51 -41.57
C SER A 992 -14.30 6.62 -40.70
N SER A 993 -15.05 7.70 -40.44
CA SER A 993 -14.56 8.81 -39.61
C SER A 993 -14.82 8.63 -38.11
N LEU A 994 -14.92 7.40 -37.62
CA LEU A 994 -14.76 7.10 -36.20
C LEU A 994 -13.46 6.30 -36.04
N VAL A 995 -12.39 7.03 -35.78
CA VAL A 995 -11.01 6.50 -35.70
C VAL A 995 -10.86 5.61 -34.46
N SER A 996 -11.58 5.91 -33.38
CA SER A 996 -11.65 5.11 -32.15
C SER A 996 -12.83 5.59 -31.28
N LEU A 997 -13.60 4.69 -30.69
CA LEU A 997 -14.67 5.04 -29.73
C LEU A 997 -14.45 4.32 -28.39
N ASP A 998 -14.17 5.07 -27.32
CA ASP A 998 -14.13 4.56 -25.94
C ASP A 998 -15.48 4.79 -25.26
N VAL A 999 -16.13 3.70 -24.82
CA VAL A 999 -17.42 3.74 -24.11
C VAL A 999 -17.24 3.26 -22.66
N PRO A 1000 -17.01 4.16 -21.69
CA PRO A 1000 -16.92 3.79 -20.29
C PRO A 1000 -18.31 3.55 -19.69
N ASN A 1001 -18.56 2.32 -19.24
CA ASN A 1001 -19.59 1.91 -18.27
C ASN A 1001 -21.03 2.36 -18.60
N THR A 1002 -21.68 1.70 -19.57
CA THR A 1002 -23.06 2.03 -19.99
C THR A 1002 -24.11 1.07 -19.43
N SER A 1003 -25.28 1.61 -19.06
CA SER A 1003 -26.52 0.82 -18.97
C SER A 1003 -26.86 0.23 -20.36
N SER A 1004 -27.42 -0.98 -20.39
CA SER A 1004 -27.60 -1.89 -21.54
C SER A 1004 -28.22 -1.33 -22.85
N ASN A 1005 -28.66 -0.07 -22.87
CA ASN A 1005 -29.45 0.48 -23.98
C ASN A 1005 -28.62 1.24 -25.02
N HIS A 1006 -27.36 1.62 -24.73
CA HIS A 1006 -26.56 2.45 -25.65
C HIS A 1006 -25.95 1.69 -26.85
N LEU A 1007 -25.57 0.41 -26.71
CA LEU A 1007 -24.98 -0.37 -27.82
C LEU A 1007 -25.96 -0.60 -28.98
N SER A 1008 -27.27 -0.64 -28.71
CA SER A 1008 -28.29 -0.76 -29.75
C SER A 1008 -28.26 0.40 -30.76
N TYR A 1009 -27.91 1.61 -30.31
CA TYR A 1009 -27.79 2.80 -31.17
C TYR A 1009 -26.54 2.77 -32.04
N ILE A 1010 -25.45 2.19 -31.54
CA ILE A 1010 -24.15 2.14 -32.25
C ILE A 1010 -24.14 0.99 -33.28
N SER A 1011 -25.04 0.00 -33.16
CA SER A 1011 -25.14 -1.17 -34.05
C SER A 1011 -25.10 -0.83 -35.56
N LYS A 1012 -25.65 0.32 -35.97
CA LYS A 1012 -25.67 0.77 -37.37
C LYS A 1012 -24.34 1.39 -37.84
N ASP A 1013 -23.53 1.90 -36.92
CA ASP A 1013 -22.26 2.57 -37.20
C ASP A 1013 -21.04 1.72 -36.81
N LEU A 1014 -21.25 0.63 -36.07
CA LEU A 1014 -20.29 -0.44 -35.78
C LEU A 1014 -19.46 -0.89 -37.00
N PRO A 1015 -20.02 -1.05 -38.22
CA PRO A 1015 -19.25 -1.43 -39.41
C PRO A 1015 -18.32 -0.32 -39.95
N LYS A 1016 -18.54 0.92 -39.52
CA LYS A 1016 -17.81 2.12 -39.97
C LYS A 1016 -16.68 2.51 -39.00
N LEU A 1017 -16.69 1.98 -37.78
CA LEU A 1017 -15.66 2.20 -36.76
C LEU A 1017 -14.35 1.49 -37.13
N GLN A 1018 -13.21 2.18 -37.00
CA GLN A 1018 -11.87 1.58 -37.14
C GLN A 1018 -11.52 0.75 -35.89
N SER A 1019 -11.78 1.31 -34.70
CA SER A 1019 -11.70 0.60 -33.43
C SER A 1019 -12.84 1.00 -32.48
N LEU A 1020 -13.25 0.09 -31.60
CA LEU A 1020 -14.25 0.30 -30.55
C LEU A 1020 -13.77 -0.36 -29.26
N TRP A 1021 -13.95 0.35 -28.16
CA TRP A 1021 -13.65 -0.14 -26.82
C TRP A 1021 -14.87 0.02 -25.90
N VAL A 1022 -15.18 -1.02 -25.14
CA VAL A 1022 -16.33 -1.06 -24.23
C VAL A 1022 -15.89 -1.64 -22.88
N GLU A 1023 -16.23 -0.95 -21.80
CA GLU A 1023 -16.09 -1.43 -20.42
C GLU A 1023 -17.47 -1.77 -19.86
N CYS A 1024 -17.66 -3.04 -19.51
CA CYS A 1024 -18.91 -3.60 -19.02
C CYS A 1024 -18.87 -3.66 -17.48
N GLY A 1025 -19.97 -3.30 -16.82
CA GLY A 1025 -20.05 -3.30 -15.35
C GLY A 1025 -20.26 -4.68 -14.71
N SER A 1026 -20.47 -5.73 -15.50
CA SER A 1026 -20.64 -7.11 -15.03
C SER A 1026 -20.39 -8.15 -16.14
N GLU A 1027 -20.16 -9.40 -15.77
CA GLU A 1027 -19.99 -10.53 -16.72
C GLU A 1027 -21.28 -10.82 -17.52
N LEU A 1028 -22.46 -10.67 -16.89
CA LEU A 1028 -23.76 -10.78 -17.58
C LEU A 1028 -23.94 -9.71 -18.66
N GLN A 1029 -23.47 -8.48 -18.37
CA GLN A 1029 -23.46 -7.40 -19.35
C GLN A 1029 -22.48 -7.69 -20.49
N LEU A 1030 -21.26 -8.14 -20.17
CA LEU A 1030 -20.25 -8.52 -21.15
C LEU A 1030 -20.81 -9.52 -22.17
N SER A 1031 -21.47 -10.58 -21.70
CA SER A 1031 -22.07 -11.59 -22.58
C SER A 1031 -23.13 -11.00 -23.54
N ARG A 1032 -24.00 -10.12 -23.06
CA ARG A 1032 -25.03 -9.45 -23.88
C ARG A 1032 -24.43 -8.50 -24.91
N ASP A 1033 -23.42 -7.73 -24.49
CA ASP A 1033 -22.77 -6.73 -25.34
C ASP A 1033 -21.95 -7.40 -26.44
N VAL A 1034 -21.21 -8.48 -26.11
CA VAL A 1034 -20.51 -9.32 -27.09
C VAL A 1034 -21.47 -9.91 -28.12
N THR A 1035 -22.60 -10.47 -27.67
CA THR A 1035 -23.61 -11.06 -28.56
C THR A 1035 -24.17 -10.00 -29.53
N SER A 1036 -24.54 -8.83 -29.00
CA SER A 1036 -25.08 -7.73 -29.79
C SER A 1036 -24.09 -7.19 -30.83
N ILE A 1037 -22.81 -7.07 -30.45
CA ILE A 1037 -21.74 -6.65 -31.37
C ILE A 1037 -21.55 -7.69 -32.47
N LEU A 1038 -21.45 -8.98 -32.14
CA LEU A 1038 -21.25 -10.04 -33.12
C LEU A 1038 -22.43 -10.14 -34.10
N ASP A 1039 -23.68 -10.06 -33.61
CA ASP A 1039 -24.87 -10.07 -34.47
C ASP A 1039 -24.86 -8.91 -35.46
N ALA A 1040 -24.51 -7.70 -35.01
CA ALA A 1040 -24.38 -6.54 -35.88
C ALA A 1040 -23.27 -6.70 -36.94
N LEU A 1041 -22.14 -7.29 -36.56
CA LEU A 1041 -21.03 -7.52 -37.47
C LEU A 1041 -21.34 -8.60 -38.52
N TYR A 1042 -22.03 -9.69 -38.14
CA TYR A 1042 -22.43 -10.75 -39.08
C TYR A 1042 -23.57 -10.31 -40.03
N ALA A 1043 -24.45 -9.39 -39.61
CA ALA A 1043 -25.57 -8.91 -40.43
C ALA A 1043 -25.17 -8.06 -41.66
N THR A 1044 -23.91 -7.65 -41.81
CA THR A 1044 -23.46 -6.69 -42.83
C THR A 1044 -23.19 -7.28 -44.24
N HIS A 1045 -24.03 -8.19 -44.73
CA HIS A 1045 -23.97 -8.70 -46.12
C HIS A 1045 -25.35 -8.84 -46.76
N SER A 1046 -25.73 -7.85 -47.57
CA SER A 1046 -26.78 -8.05 -48.60
C SER A 1046 -26.66 -7.23 -49.90
N GLU A 1047 -25.80 -6.20 -50.06
CA GLU A 1047 -25.97 -5.29 -51.22
C GLU A 1047 -24.73 -4.82 -52.02
N LYS A 1048 -23.52 -5.36 -51.85
CA LYS A 1048 -22.39 -5.00 -52.75
C LYS A 1048 -21.55 -6.19 -53.16
N LEU A 1049 -22.03 -6.92 -54.16
CA LEU A 1049 -21.22 -7.85 -54.96
C LEU A 1049 -21.52 -7.65 -56.45
N GLU A 1050 -21.62 -6.41 -56.92
CA GLU A 1050 -21.61 -6.07 -58.35
C GLU A 1050 -20.81 -4.77 -58.58
N SER A 1051 -19.87 -4.81 -59.54
CA SER A 1051 -18.86 -3.79 -59.90
C SER A 1051 -17.74 -3.60 -58.84
N THR A 1052 -16.47 -3.91 -59.09
CA THR A 1052 -15.62 -3.49 -60.22
C THR A 1052 -14.46 -4.48 -60.43
N THR A 1053 -14.39 -5.07 -61.62
CA THR A 1053 -13.16 -5.59 -62.22
C THR A 1053 -12.26 -4.43 -62.66
N SER A 1054 -10.94 -4.62 -62.52
CA SER A 1054 -9.81 -3.75 -62.92
C SER A 1054 -9.40 -2.65 -61.93
N GLN A 1055 -8.39 -2.95 -61.10
CA GLN A 1055 -7.15 -2.18 -60.96
C GLN A 1055 -6.23 -2.91 -59.98
N MET A 1056 -5.23 -3.59 -60.53
CA MET A 1056 -4.18 -4.32 -59.82
C MET A 1056 -2.87 -3.66 -60.24
N TYR A 1057 -2.07 -3.16 -59.29
CA TYR A 1057 -0.60 -3.30 -59.20
C TYR A 1057 -0.03 -2.37 -58.11
N ASN A 1058 0.85 -2.97 -57.29
CA ASN A 1058 1.81 -2.40 -56.33
C ASN A 1058 1.28 -1.78 -55.01
N MET A 1059 1.25 -2.58 -53.95
CA MET A 1059 2.24 -2.47 -52.84
C MET A 1059 2.03 -3.55 -51.77
N LYS A 1060 3.16 -4.13 -51.34
CA LYS A 1060 3.42 -5.26 -50.42
C LYS A 1060 2.33 -5.64 -49.40
N CYS A 1061 1.72 -6.80 -49.62
CA CYS A 1061 1.28 -7.70 -48.55
C CYS A 1061 1.90 -9.08 -48.85
N ASN A 1062 2.79 -9.57 -47.97
CA ASN A 1062 3.49 -10.83 -48.21
C ASN A 1062 2.60 -12.03 -47.85
N ASN A 1063 2.27 -12.80 -48.89
CA ASN A 1063 1.94 -14.23 -48.94
C ASN A 1063 0.51 -14.67 -48.55
N VAL A 1064 -0.38 -14.72 -49.55
CA VAL A 1064 -1.49 -15.69 -49.63
C VAL A 1064 -0.98 -16.90 -50.41
N VAL A 1065 -0.92 -18.07 -49.77
CA VAL A 1065 -0.67 -19.35 -50.46
C VAL A 1065 -2.02 -20.03 -50.69
N SER A 1066 -2.31 -20.33 -51.95
CA SER A 1066 -3.54 -21.03 -52.38
C SER A 1066 -3.15 -22.33 -53.10
N ASN A 1067 -3.58 -23.47 -52.57
CA ASN A 1067 -3.48 -24.77 -53.24
C ASN A 1067 -4.85 -25.13 -53.85
N SER A 1068 -4.85 -25.54 -55.12
CA SER A 1068 -6.03 -25.84 -55.93
C SER A 1068 -6.60 -27.23 -55.65
N GLY A 1069 -7.86 -27.29 -55.25
CA GLY A 1069 -8.69 -28.49 -55.09
C GLY A 1069 -10.01 -28.09 -54.43
N SER A 1070 -11.15 -28.60 -54.92
CA SER A 1070 -12.51 -28.11 -54.62
C SER A 1070 -12.74 -27.86 -53.12
N ASN A 1071 -13.02 -26.59 -52.75
CA ASN A 1071 -12.88 -25.98 -51.41
C ASN A 1071 -11.42 -25.73 -51.01
N SER A 1072 -10.77 -24.73 -51.62
CA SER A 1072 -9.40 -24.35 -51.30
C SER A 1072 -9.31 -23.85 -49.85
N LEU A 1073 -8.66 -24.67 -49.01
CA LEU A 1073 -8.35 -24.36 -47.63
C LEU A 1073 -7.19 -23.35 -47.63
N ARG A 1074 -7.50 -22.11 -47.26
CA ARG A 1074 -6.57 -20.99 -47.21
C ARG A 1074 -6.14 -20.71 -45.78
N SER A 1075 -5.01 -20.03 -45.64
CA SER A 1075 -4.50 -19.58 -44.35
C SER A 1075 -4.28 -18.07 -44.35
N LEU A 1076 -4.60 -17.41 -43.24
CA LEU A 1076 -4.29 -16.02 -42.99
C LEU A 1076 -3.40 -15.92 -41.74
N LEU A 1077 -2.32 -15.15 -41.84
CA LEU A 1077 -1.41 -14.89 -40.74
C LEU A 1077 -1.23 -13.38 -40.58
N PHE A 1078 -1.67 -12.85 -39.45
CA PHE A 1078 -1.47 -11.45 -39.09
C PHE A 1078 -0.91 -11.32 -37.67
N GLN A 1079 -0.28 -10.19 -37.41
CA GLN A 1079 0.38 -9.89 -36.16
C GLN A 1079 -0.31 -8.67 -35.52
N ILE A 1080 -0.45 -8.70 -34.20
CA ILE A 1080 -1.01 -7.61 -33.39
C ILE A 1080 0.11 -7.12 -32.47
N GLY A 1081 0.57 -5.89 -32.69
CA GLY A 1081 1.73 -5.30 -32.04
C GLY A 1081 3.04 -5.46 -32.83
N MET A 1082 4.15 -5.03 -32.20
CA MET A 1082 5.45 -4.89 -32.87
C MET A 1082 6.06 -6.20 -33.37
N SER A 1083 6.54 -6.18 -34.61
CA SER A 1083 7.48 -7.17 -35.13
C SER A 1083 8.77 -7.22 -34.28
N CYS A 1084 9.22 -8.41 -33.93
CA CYS A 1084 10.53 -8.65 -33.32
C CYS A 1084 11.21 -9.84 -34.00
N GLU A 1085 12.47 -10.09 -33.66
CA GLU A 1085 13.23 -11.18 -34.27
C GLU A 1085 12.55 -12.54 -34.08
N ILE A 1086 11.97 -12.75 -32.90
CA ILE A 1086 11.17 -13.94 -32.56
C ILE A 1086 9.94 -14.06 -33.47
N THR A 1087 9.20 -12.97 -33.75
CA THR A 1087 8.04 -13.04 -34.65
C THR A 1087 8.45 -13.35 -36.08
N HIS A 1088 9.62 -12.88 -36.52
CA HIS A 1088 10.17 -13.22 -37.83
C HIS A 1088 10.50 -14.72 -37.94
N ILE A 1089 11.10 -15.31 -36.90
CA ILE A 1089 11.40 -16.75 -36.84
C ILE A 1089 10.11 -17.57 -36.84
N LEU A 1090 9.15 -17.20 -35.99
CA LEU A 1090 7.86 -17.89 -35.91
C LEU A 1090 7.10 -17.83 -37.25
N ARG A 1091 7.07 -16.64 -37.89
CA ARG A 1091 6.46 -16.45 -39.22
C ARG A 1091 7.10 -17.32 -40.28
N GLN A 1092 8.44 -17.40 -40.30
CA GLN A 1092 9.19 -18.28 -41.20
C GLN A 1092 8.83 -19.75 -40.98
N ARG A 1093 8.76 -20.22 -39.73
CA ARG A 1093 8.38 -21.62 -39.42
C ARG A 1093 6.97 -21.96 -39.83
N ILE A 1094 6.00 -21.05 -39.57
CA ILE A 1094 4.62 -21.24 -40.01
C ILE A 1094 4.57 -21.33 -41.54
N LEU A 1095 5.26 -20.43 -42.25
CA LEU A 1095 5.31 -20.44 -43.72
C LEU A 1095 6.03 -21.68 -44.29
N GLN A 1096 7.11 -22.16 -43.66
CA GLN A 1096 7.82 -23.37 -44.11
C GLN A 1096 6.93 -24.61 -44.02
N ASN A 1097 6.16 -24.77 -42.93
CA ASN A 1097 5.25 -25.91 -42.77
C ASN A 1097 4.07 -25.89 -43.75
N MET A 1098 3.70 -24.72 -44.30
CA MET A 1098 2.67 -24.56 -45.34
C MET A 1098 3.08 -25.05 -46.72
N THR A 1099 4.38 -25.16 -47.00
CA THR A 1099 4.88 -25.54 -48.34
C THR A 1099 4.96 -27.05 -48.57
N THR A 1100 4.60 -27.86 -47.57
CA THR A 1100 4.56 -29.33 -47.70
C THR A 1100 3.19 -29.78 -48.23
N SER A 1101 3.18 -30.42 -49.40
CA SER A 1101 2.01 -30.62 -50.25
C SER A 1101 1.06 -31.76 -49.84
N ASP A 1102 1.16 -32.32 -48.64
CA ASP A 1102 0.36 -33.46 -48.24
C ASP A 1102 -0.76 -33.07 -47.26
N HIS A 1103 -1.96 -33.58 -47.53
CA HIS A 1103 -3.23 -33.29 -46.84
C HIS A 1103 -3.31 -33.78 -45.37
N GLN A 1104 -2.19 -33.84 -44.65
CA GLN A 1104 -2.15 -34.13 -43.22
C GLN A 1104 -1.79 -32.86 -42.44
N ALA A 1105 -2.57 -32.62 -41.38
CA ALA A 1105 -2.56 -31.44 -40.52
C ALA A 1105 -1.18 -30.75 -40.42
N CYS A 1106 -1.08 -29.53 -40.95
CA CYS A 1106 0.08 -28.66 -40.74
C CYS A 1106 0.46 -28.67 -39.25
N LEU A 1107 1.61 -29.28 -38.92
CA LEU A 1107 2.18 -29.27 -37.59
C LEU A 1107 2.65 -27.84 -37.31
N LEU A 1108 1.73 -27.02 -36.82
CA LEU A 1108 2.04 -25.69 -36.32
C LEU A 1108 3.04 -25.81 -35.16
N PRO A 1109 4.05 -24.93 -35.08
CA PRO A 1109 5.03 -24.98 -34.00
C PRO A 1109 4.33 -24.98 -32.64
N ASP A 1110 4.43 -26.09 -31.92
CA ASP A 1110 3.95 -26.23 -30.54
C ASP A 1110 4.81 -25.37 -29.59
N ASP A 1111 4.41 -25.29 -28.31
CA ASP A 1111 5.00 -24.53 -27.17
C ASP A 1111 6.48 -24.85 -26.85
N SER A 1112 7.22 -25.36 -27.83
CA SER A 1112 8.61 -25.81 -27.80
C SER A 1112 9.66 -24.68 -27.69
N TYR A 1113 9.28 -23.43 -27.43
CA TYR A 1113 10.20 -22.31 -27.29
C TYR A 1113 9.87 -21.47 -26.04
N PRO A 1114 10.87 -21.06 -25.22
CA PRO A 1114 10.62 -20.26 -24.01
C PRO A 1114 10.02 -18.87 -24.33
N ASP A 1115 10.08 -18.44 -25.58
CA ASP A 1115 9.71 -17.10 -26.02
C ASP A 1115 8.26 -17.00 -26.55
N TRP A 1116 7.52 -18.10 -26.75
CA TRP A 1116 6.11 -18.01 -27.16
C TRP A 1116 5.24 -19.19 -26.70
N LEU A 1117 3.93 -18.94 -26.60
CA LEU A 1117 2.91 -19.93 -26.21
C LEU A 1117 1.74 -19.92 -27.20
N ALA A 1118 1.25 -21.09 -27.59
CA ALA A 1118 0.26 -21.28 -28.64
C ALA A 1118 -1.09 -21.79 -28.10
N PHE A 1119 -2.17 -21.06 -28.39
CA PHE A 1119 -3.54 -21.43 -28.03
C PHE A 1119 -4.35 -21.72 -29.28
N LYS A 1120 -4.99 -22.88 -29.34
CA LYS A 1120 -5.63 -23.40 -30.56
C LYS A 1120 -7.11 -23.68 -30.29
N SER A 1121 -7.98 -23.36 -31.23
CA SER A 1121 -9.40 -23.70 -31.17
C SER A 1121 -9.94 -24.03 -32.57
N GLU A 1122 -10.93 -24.92 -32.62
CA GLU A 1122 -11.77 -25.14 -33.81
C GLU A 1122 -12.73 -23.95 -33.96
N GLY A 1123 -12.81 -23.39 -35.18
CA GLY A 1123 -13.65 -22.24 -35.49
C GLY A 1123 -12.96 -20.88 -35.32
N SER A 1124 -13.78 -19.84 -35.17
CA SER A 1124 -13.37 -18.42 -35.23
C SER A 1124 -13.09 -17.77 -33.88
N SER A 1125 -13.08 -18.53 -32.77
CA SER A 1125 -12.73 -17.97 -31.46
C SER A 1125 -11.80 -18.86 -30.65
N VAL A 1126 -10.85 -18.25 -29.96
CA VAL A 1126 -9.93 -18.90 -29.04
C VAL A 1126 -10.04 -18.22 -27.68
N THR A 1127 -10.34 -18.98 -26.64
CA THR A 1127 -10.33 -18.51 -25.25
C THR A 1127 -9.16 -19.13 -24.51
N PHE A 1128 -8.40 -18.31 -23.79
CA PHE A 1128 -7.24 -18.75 -23.01
C PHE A 1128 -7.02 -17.84 -21.80
N GLU A 1129 -6.25 -18.33 -20.84
CA GLU A 1129 -5.81 -17.53 -19.69
C GLU A 1129 -4.38 -17.06 -19.95
N ILE A 1130 -4.09 -15.78 -19.71
CA ILE A 1130 -2.76 -15.21 -19.98
C ILE A 1130 -1.76 -15.83 -19.00
N PRO A 1131 -0.77 -16.59 -19.49
CA PRO A 1131 0.18 -17.27 -18.62
C PRO A 1131 1.23 -16.28 -18.07
N GLN A 1132 1.61 -16.49 -16.80
CA GLN A 1132 2.71 -15.76 -16.18
C GLN A 1132 4.04 -16.42 -16.56
N VAL A 1133 4.90 -15.69 -17.27
CA VAL A 1133 6.22 -16.17 -17.68
C VAL A 1133 7.28 -15.40 -16.89
N ASN A 1134 7.95 -16.08 -15.95
CA ASN A 1134 8.92 -15.44 -15.05
C ASN A 1134 10.04 -14.73 -15.83
N GLY A 1135 10.27 -13.46 -15.48
CA GLY A 1135 11.33 -12.64 -16.09
C GLY A 1135 11.05 -12.17 -17.52
N HIS A 1136 9.86 -12.43 -18.07
CA HIS A 1136 9.47 -12.02 -19.42
C HIS A 1136 8.14 -11.27 -19.40
N TYR A 1137 7.96 -10.33 -20.33
CA TYR A 1137 6.69 -9.63 -20.55
C TYR A 1137 6.13 -9.96 -21.93
N LEU A 1138 4.79 -9.97 -22.05
CA LEU A 1138 4.10 -10.18 -23.32
C LEU A 1138 4.43 -9.02 -24.27
N LYS A 1139 5.10 -9.30 -25.39
CA LYS A 1139 5.56 -8.27 -26.33
C LYS A 1139 4.64 -8.10 -27.52
N THR A 1140 4.03 -9.17 -28.04
CA THR A 1140 3.15 -9.13 -29.23
C THR A 1140 2.36 -10.44 -29.35
N MET A 1141 1.33 -10.45 -30.18
CA MET A 1141 0.49 -11.62 -30.46
C MET A 1141 0.42 -11.89 -31.96
N MET A 1142 0.57 -13.15 -32.39
CA MET A 1142 0.36 -13.56 -33.79
C MET A 1142 -0.87 -14.44 -33.90
N CYS A 1143 -1.69 -14.18 -34.92
CA CYS A 1143 -2.96 -14.86 -35.14
C CYS A 1143 -2.91 -15.59 -36.47
N HIS A 1144 -3.12 -16.90 -36.43
CA HIS A 1144 -3.07 -17.79 -37.57
C HIS A 1144 -4.41 -18.50 -37.78
N ILE A 1145 -4.99 -18.36 -38.97
CA ILE A 1145 -6.37 -18.76 -39.24
C ILE A 1145 -6.41 -19.63 -40.49
N HIS A 1146 -7.05 -20.79 -40.40
CA HIS A 1146 -7.41 -21.60 -41.56
C HIS A 1146 -8.89 -21.42 -41.89
N TYR A 1147 -9.19 -21.10 -43.14
CA TYR A 1147 -10.55 -20.89 -43.62
C TYR A 1147 -10.76 -21.51 -45.01
N CYS A 1148 -11.98 -21.94 -45.30
CA CYS A 1148 -12.37 -22.40 -46.64
C CYS A 1148 -12.99 -21.24 -47.41
N SER A 1149 -12.49 -21.01 -48.63
CA SER A 1149 -13.02 -20.01 -49.56
C SER A 1149 -13.47 -20.65 -50.87
N PRO A 1150 -14.59 -20.20 -51.47
CA PRO A 1150 -14.85 -20.42 -52.89
C PRO A 1150 -13.73 -19.81 -53.74
N ASP A 1151 -13.34 -20.48 -54.84
CA ASP A 1151 -12.15 -20.13 -55.62
C ASP A 1151 -12.19 -18.74 -56.28
N ASN A 1152 -13.35 -18.07 -56.31
CA ASN A 1152 -13.56 -16.78 -56.95
C ASN A 1152 -13.27 -15.56 -56.04
N ILE A 1153 -12.91 -15.74 -54.77
CA ILE A 1153 -12.67 -14.62 -53.84
C ILE A 1153 -11.16 -14.47 -53.62
N THR A 1154 -10.60 -13.31 -53.97
CA THR A 1154 -9.17 -12.98 -53.78
C THR A 1154 -8.88 -12.29 -52.45
N SER A 1155 -9.89 -11.73 -51.79
CA SER A 1155 -9.80 -11.12 -50.46
C SER A 1155 -9.65 -12.19 -49.37
N ASP A 1156 -8.89 -11.88 -48.31
CA ASP A 1156 -8.77 -12.74 -47.12
C ASP A 1156 -10.10 -12.87 -46.36
N GLY A 1157 -11.06 -11.98 -46.63
CA GLY A 1157 -12.40 -11.99 -46.07
C GLY A 1157 -12.46 -11.80 -44.55
N LEU A 1158 -11.37 -11.38 -43.91
CA LEU A 1158 -11.36 -10.96 -42.52
C LEU A 1158 -11.98 -9.57 -42.43
N LYS A 1159 -13.04 -9.42 -41.63
CA LYS A 1159 -13.74 -8.15 -41.41
C LYS A 1159 -13.22 -7.43 -40.18
N ASN A 1160 -13.23 -8.13 -39.04
CA ASN A 1160 -12.91 -7.55 -37.74
C ASN A 1160 -12.27 -8.56 -36.79
N LEU A 1161 -11.52 -8.05 -35.81
CA LEU A 1161 -10.97 -8.79 -34.68
C LEU A 1161 -11.61 -8.27 -33.38
N LEU A 1162 -12.10 -9.16 -32.54
CA LEU A 1162 -12.56 -8.87 -31.18
C LEU A 1162 -11.59 -9.43 -30.15
N VAL A 1163 -11.20 -8.62 -29.16
CA VAL A 1163 -10.46 -9.02 -27.97
C VAL A 1163 -11.36 -8.79 -26.76
N ILE A 1164 -11.75 -9.87 -26.08
CA ILE A 1164 -12.67 -9.85 -24.95
C ILE A 1164 -11.88 -10.28 -23.70
N ASN A 1165 -11.77 -9.41 -22.70
CA ASN A 1165 -11.22 -9.79 -21.39
C ASN A 1165 -12.37 -10.08 -20.44
N HIS A 1166 -12.60 -11.36 -20.14
CA HIS A 1166 -13.66 -11.83 -19.24
C HIS A 1166 -13.39 -11.44 -17.79
N THR A 1167 -12.12 -11.41 -17.37
CA THR A 1167 -11.73 -11.05 -15.99
C THR A 1167 -11.96 -9.58 -15.70
N LYS A 1168 -11.65 -8.70 -16.67
CA LYS A 1168 -11.83 -7.25 -16.53
C LYS A 1168 -13.13 -6.72 -17.15
N ALA A 1169 -13.98 -7.60 -17.69
CA ALA A 1169 -15.22 -7.25 -18.39
C ALA A 1169 -15.05 -6.14 -19.45
N THR A 1170 -14.08 -6.30 -20.35
CA THR A 1170 -13.85 -5.34 -21.46
C THR A 1170 -13.91 -5.99 -22.83
N ILE A 1171 -14.35 -5.23 -23.84
CA ILE A 1171 -14.44 -5.63 -25.25
C ILE A 1171 -13.65 -4.62 -26.08
N GLN A 1172 -12.78 -5.11 -26.95
CA GLN A 1172 -12.05 -4.31 -27.94
C GLN A 1172 -12.33 -4.87 -29.32
N LEU A 1173 -12.70 -4.03 -30.27
CA LEU A 1173 -13.02 -4.38 -31.65
C LEU A 1173 -12.08 -3.59 -32.56
N TYR A 1174 -11.46 -4.27 -33.52
CA TYR A 1174 -10.56 -3.69 -34.52
C TYR A 1174 -10.97 -4.11 -35.93
N LYS A 1175 -11.01 -3.15 -36.85
CA LYS A 1175 -11.28 -3.41 -38.26
C LYS A 1175 -10.03 -3.92 -38.97
N ARG A 1176 -10.22 -4.69 -40.05
CA ARG A 1176 -9.10 -5.26 -40.83
C ARG A 1176 -8.04 -4.24 -41.24
N ASP A 1177 -8.48 -3.07 -41.72
CA ASP A 1177 -7.60 -2.01 -42.22
C ASP A 1177 -6.72 -1.42 -41.10
N SER A 1178 -7.22 -1.41 -39.86
CA SER A 1178 -6.50 -0.94 -38.66
C SER A 1178 -5.41 -1.93 -38.23
N LEU A 1179 -5.61 -3.23 -38.47
CA LEU A 1179 -4.61 -4.26 -38.14
C LEU A 1179 -3.33 -4.14 -38.97
N ASP A 1180 -3.42 -3.59 -40.18
CA ASP A 1180 -2.24 -3.35 -41.03
C ASP A 1180 -1.47 -2.07 -40.66
N ALA A 1181 -2.09 -1.17 -39.88
CA ALA A 1181 -1.53 0.10 -39.41
C ALA A 1181 -1.31 0.14 -37.89
N PHE A 1182 -1.37 -1.00 -37.20
CA PHE A 1182 -1.35 -1.11 -35.75
C PHE A 1182 -0.05 -0.52 -35.16
N GLU A 1183 -0.10 0.72 -34.65
CA GLU A 1183 1.06 1.41 -34.08
C GLU A 1183 1.37 0.94 -32.64
N ASP A 1184 2.56 1.28 -32.15
CA ASP A 1184 3.04 0.90 -30.80
C ASP A 1184 2.06 1.33 -29.70
N GLU A 1185 1.45 2.51 -29.83
CA GLU A 1185 0.52 3.06 -28.84
C GLU A 1185 -0.77 2.24 -28.70
N GLU A 1186 -1.34 1.74 -29.81
CA GLU A 1186 -2.56 0.92 -29.77
C GLU A 1186 -2.31 -0.43 -29.10
N TRP A 1187 -1.15 -1.04 -29.38
CA TRP A 1187 -0.75 -2.28 -28.71
C TRP A 1187 -0.44 -2.07 -27.22
N GLN A 1188 0.15 -0.94 -26.85
CA GLN A 1188 0.31 -0.59 -25.43
C GLN A 1188 -1.04 -0.42 -24.73
N ARG A 1189 -2.08 0.10 -25.41
CA ARG A 1189 -3.44 0.14 -24.85
C ARG A 1189 -4.00 -1.26 -24.61
N VAL A 1190 -3.82 -2.20 -25.56
CA VAL A 1190 -4.23 -3.61 -25.38
C VAL A 1190 -3.49 -4.22 -24.17
N LEU A 1191 -2.16 -4.10 -24.13
CA LEU A 1191 -1.33 -4.64 -23.05
C LEU A 1191 -1.67 -4.05 -21.67
N SER A 1192 -1.96 -2.75 -21.59
CA SER A 1192 -2.31 -2.10 -20.31
C SER A 1192 -3.56 -2.68 -19.64
N LYS A 1193 -4.36 -3.46 -20.38
CA LYS A 1193 -5.62 -4.07 -19.92
C LYS A 1193 -5.57 -5.59 -19.87
N ILE A 1194 -4.42 -6.21 -20.16
CA ILE A 1194 -4.26 -7.66 -20.15
C ILE A 1194 -3.10 -8.01 -19.21
N GLU A 1195 -3.43 -8.64 -18.08
CA GLU A 1195 -2.45 -9.10 -17.09
C GLU A 1195 -2.36 -10.63 -17.04
N PRO A 1196 -1.25 -11.19 -16.55
CA PRO A 1196 -1.18 -12.60 -16.20
C PRO A 1196 -2.36 -13.04 -15.32
N GLY A 1197 -2.98 -14.17 -15.65
CA GLY A 1197 -4.21 -14.69 -15.01
C GLY A 1197 -5.52 -14.12 -15.57
N ASN A 1198 -5.48 -13.17 -16.52
CA ASN A 1198 -6.71 -12.72 -17.18
C ASN A 1198 -7.20 -13.78 -18.20
N LYS A 1199 -8.50 -14.09 -18.16
CA LYS A 1199 -9.17 -14.95 -19.13
C LYS A 1199 -9.58 -14.11 -20.34
N VAL A 1200 -8.91 -14.31 -21.46
CA VAL A 1200 -9.07 -13.54 -22.70
C VAL A 1200 -9.65 -14.42 -23.80
N GLN A 1201 -10.56 -13.88 -24.60
CA GLN A 1201 -11.11 -14.51 -25.79
C GLN A 1201 -10.85 -13.63 -27.01
N ILE A 1202 -10.22 -14.23 -28.03
CA ILE A 1202 -10.05 -13.61 -29.34
C ILE A 1202 -11.12 -14.17 -30.27
N VAL A 1203 -11.88 -13.30 -30.93
CA VAL A 1203 -12.90 -13.66 -31.93
C VAL A 1203 -12.54 -13.01 -33.26
N VAL A 1204 -12.50 -13.79 -34.33
CA VAL A 1204 -12.22 -13.29 -35.67
C VAL A 1204 -13.48 -13.37 -36.54
N VAL A 1205 -13.92 -12.23 -37.04
CA VAL A 1205 -15.18 -12.12 -37.80
C VAL A 1205 -14.85 -12.11 -39.29
N PHE A 1206 -15.32 -13.12 -40.01
CA PHE A 1206 -15.17 -13.26 -41.46
C PHE A 1206 -16.46 -12.93 -42.20
N TRP A 1207 -16.37 -12.75 -43.52
CA TRP A 1207 -17.53 -12.66 -44.39
C TRP A 1207 -18.35 -13.96 -44.30
N SER A 1208 -19.68 -13.86 -44.30
CA SER A 1208 -20.60 -14.98 -44.03
C SER A 1208 -20.46 -16.17 -44.99
N ILE A 1209 -19.84 -15.96 -46.15
CA ILE A 1209 -19.57 -16.96 -47.18
C ILE A 1209 -18.29 -17.78 -46.92
N LEU A 1210 -17.49 -17.43 -45.91
CA LEU A 1210 -16.24 -18.09 -45.55
C LEU A 1210 -16.39 -18.86 -44.24
N LYS A 1211 -15.94 -20.12 -44.23
CA LYS A 1211 -15.94 -20.96 -43.03
C LYS A 1211 -14.55 -21.01 -42.42
N VAL A 1212 -14.39 -20.44 -41.22
CA VAL A 1212 -13.17 -20.59 -40.43
C VAL A 1212 -13.16 -21.98 -39.80
N ASN A 1213 -12.14 -22.78 -40.11
CA ASN A 1213 -11.98 -24.12 -39.56
C ASN A 1213 -11.17 -24.12 -38.27
N LYS A 1214 -10.08 -23.33 -38.21
CA LYS A 1214 -9.16 -23.36 -37.08
C LYS A 1214 -8.53 -21.99 -36.86
N THR A 1215 -8.44 -21.57 -35.61
CA THR A 1215 -7.74 -20.36 -35.19
C THR A 1215 -6.65 -20.73 -34.19
N THR A 1216 -5.46 -20.16 -34.36
CA THR A 1216 -4.31 -20.35 -33.46
C THR A 1216 -3.73 -18.98 -33.09
N ILE A 1217 -3.58 -18.73 -31.80
CA ILE A 1217 -3.00 -17.52 -31.23
C ILE A 1217 -1.62 -17.87 -30.66
N TYR A 1218 -0.59 -17.14 -31.05
CA TYR A 1218 0.74 -17.20 -30.44
C TYR A 1218 0.98 -15.95 -29.61
N LEU A 1219 1.18 -16.11 -28.31
CA LEU A 1219 1.64 -15.06 -27.41
C LEU A 1219 3.17 -15.06 -27.41
N ILE A 1220 3.79 -13.95 -27.81
CA ILE A 1220 5.26 -13.83 -27.86
C ILE A 1220 5.74 -12.98 -26.69
N TYR A 1221 6.67 -13.53 -25.91
CA TYR A 1221 7.26 -12.95 -24.72
C TYR A 1221 8.67 -12.46 -25.00
N LYS A 1222 9.09 -11.38 -24.32
CA LYS A 1222 10.46 -10.86 -24.37
C LYS A 1222 11.04 -10.75 -22.95
N PRO A 1223 12.31 -11.08 -22.72
CA PRO A 1223 12.95 -10.92 -21.42
C PRO A 1223 12.93 -9.44 -20.96
N MET A 1224 12.70 -9.22 -19.68
CA MET A 1224 12.81 -7.90 -19.04
C MET A 1224 14.29 -7.50 -19.03
N ASP A 1225 14.63 -6.37 -19.68
CA ASP A 1225 16.00 -5.84 -19.65
C ASP A 1225 16.40 -5.58 -18.19
N LYS A 1226 17.45 -6.27 -17.71
CA LYS A 1226 18.09 -5.97 -16.43
C LYS A 1226 18.76 -4.60 -16.54
N LYS A 1227 18.05 -3.53 -16.16
CA LYS A 1227 18.65 -2.21 -15.93
C LYS A 1227 19.23 -2.10 -14.54
#